data_AF-A0A955PAN3-F1
#
_entry.id   AF-A0A955PAN3-F1
#
_cell.length_a   1.000
_cell.length_b   1.000
_cell.length_c   1.000
_cell.angle_alpha   90.00
_cell.angle_beta   90.00
_cell.angle_gamma   90.00
#
_symmetry.space_group_name_H-M   'P 1'
#
loop_
_entity.id
_entity.type
_entity.pdbx_description
1 polymer ?
#
loop_
_entity_poly.entity_id
_entity_poly.type
_entity_poly.pdbx_seq_one_letter_code
_entity_poly.pdbx_strand_id
1 'polypeptide(L)'
;IKQGQIRISGNCEIEGNSASDRGGGVYFYRLEAPGSIVKCTFINNSSARFGGGLAFSRSSPEIVNCVIGGNSSPFGSAVYCEDKSSPKLNHCTIAENRIRENGGAVELIESSSPIILNSILWNIGPEIWGAPATVSNSCVQGGFRGTGNFSKVPMFVDADQLDFHLQNGSPCLDRIFSVDSPIEDIEGNERPGVDGLVDLGAHESPDDFFPLDGSVSPKRFYVSSEAPDGGDGLSWGSACNSIARSLLNPTTGGVQIWVRKGTYHEAIVLEPGVQLYGGFEGSEEAITDRVLGDSRTVIDASGQANGAHVVIAADQTRLDQLTLTGGNAQNGGGILFVPGAVSHVLDCEIIGNKAHSGGGVYGDSASLTFRRCTFSDNTATSYGGAIAHSYSNIHFLDCLFENNSSEYGGGISSKFSTELIARCVLRGNHSGFRGGAIEFLRSDTTLAQCLFTDNYSNQGGAVYLDTTTAYYPLKLFIVNCTFFLNAGILEAGAIYSKGENYPYVRNCIIWNNPPRETKITTTRYLVEEIVQYSTIKGGLTGTGNTDANPWFVDPINRDLRLRPDSPCIDAGDPGSSNLLPISALAFGDHEGRVRIWDGDNDGVAVADRGAFESGSPPFVGDLNSDAAVNSLDLFVAQGQWDKTTGTAPLLGDQNGDNRFDAVD
;
A
#
# COMPACT_ATOMS: atom_id res chain seq x y z
N ILE A 1 -24.19 -21.32 12.68
CA ILE A 1 -23.28 -22.36 13.23
C ILE A 1 -23.19 -23.50 12.22
N LYS A 2 -22.06 -23.67 11.54
CA LYS A 2 -21.73 -24.86 10.74
C LYS A 2 -20.38 -25.38 11.26
N GLN A 3 -20.27 -26.69 11.49
CA GLN A 3 -19.00 -27.35 11.86
C GLN A 3 -18.26 -26.74 13.09
N GLY A 4 -18.99 -26.26 14.11
CA GLY A 4 -18.38 -25.69 15.31
C GLY A 4 -17.89 -24.24 15.17
N GLN A 5 -17.94 -23.65 13.97
CA GLN A 5 -17.67 -22.24 13.76
C GLN A 5 -18.91 -21.38 14.07
N ILE A 6 -18.73 -20.36 14.91
CA ILE A 6 -19.72 -19.31 15.16
C ILE A 6 -19.38 -18.11 14.29
N ARG A 7 -20.36 -17.65 13.51
CA ARG A 7 -20.28 -16.42 12.72
C ARG A 7 -21.45 -15.52 13.10
N ILE A 8 -21.16 -14.29 13.50
CA ILE A 8 -22.12 -13.20 13.66
C ILE A 8 -21.86 -12.24 12.50
N SER A 9 -22.83 -12.06 11.61
CA SER A 9 -22.66 -11.20 10.44
C SER A 9 -23.99 -10.78 9.85
N GLY A 10 -23.98 -9.75 9.00
CA GLY A 10 -25.17 -9.26 8.30
C GLY A 10 -25.82 -8.10 9.04
N ASN A 11 -25.02 -7.11 9.42
CA ASN A 11 -25.47 -5.86 10.05
C ASN A 11 -26.28 -6.11 11.32
N CYS A 12 -25.82 -7.06 12.14
CA CYS A 12 -26.44 -7.33 13.43
C CYS A 12 -26.16 -6.18 14.40
N GLU A 13 -27.22 -5.63 14.97
CA GLU A 13 -27.15 -4.64 16.03
C GLU A 13 -27.48 -5.29 17.37
N ILE A 14 -26.52 -5.22 18.29
CA ILE A 14 -26.60 -5.77 19.64
C ILE A 14 -26.53 -4.58 20.58
N GLU A 15 -27.70 -4.12 21.01
CA GLU A 15 -27.85 -2.86 21.73
C GLU A 15 -28.45 -3.04 23.13
N GLY A 16 -27.95 -2.28 24.10
CA GLY A 16 -28.64 -2.05 25.38
C GLY A 16 -28.71 -3.28 26.28
N ASN A 17 -27.88 -4.29 26.04
CA ASN A 17 -27.88 -5.53 26.81
C ASN A 17 -27.11 -5.36 28.13
N SER A 18 -27.47 -6.16 29.13
CA SER A 18 -26.82 -6.15 30.44
C SER A 18 -26.53 -7.58 30.92
N ALA A 19 -25.27 -7.86 31.26
CA ALA A 19 -24.84 -9.13 31.83
C ALA A 19 -24.40 -8.98 33.30
N SER A 20 -24.70 -9.98 34.13
CA SER A 20 -24.29 -10.00 35.54
C SER A 20 -22.81 -10.34 35.75
N ASP A 21 -22.10 -10.79 34.72
CA ASP A 21 -20.68 -11.17 34.81
C ASP A 21 -19.90 -10.72 33.57
N ARG A 22 -20.09 -11.37 32.41
CA ARG A 22 -19.25 -11.18 31.22
C ARG A 22 -20.04 -10.92 29.95
N GLY A 23 -19.48 -10.10 29.05
CA GLY A 23 -19.94 -9.93 27.66
C GLY A 23 -21.35 -9.38 27.61
N GLY A 24 -21.51 -8.11 27.98
CA GLY A 24 -22.81 -7.44 27.98
C GLY A 24 -23.55 -7.60 26.67
N GLY A 25 -22.86 -7.46 25.54
CA GLY A 25 -23.37 -7.83 24.21
C GLY A 25 -23.16 -9.31 23.89
N VAL A 26 -21.90 -9.75 23.75
CA VAL A 26 -21.56 -11.14 23.38
C VAL A 26 -20.42 -11.69 24.23
N TYR A 27 -20.54 -12.97 24.61
CA TYR A 27 -19.49 -13.73 25.27
C TYR A 27 -19.21 -15.03 24.50
N PHE A 28 -17.98 -15.19 23.98
CA PHE A 28 -17.51 -16.48 23.47
C PHE A 28 -16.67 -17.22 24.51
N TYR A 29 -17.08 -18.43 24.81
CA TYR A 29 -16.43 -19.31 25.78
C TYR A 29 -16.04 -20.64 25.12
N ARG A 30 -14.73 -20.94 25.14
CA ARG A 30 -14.16 -22.20 24.65
C ARG A 30 -14.55 -22.53 23.20
N LEU A 31 -14.39 -21.57 22.30
CA LEU A 31 -14.52 -21.86 20.87
C LEU A 31 -13.28 -22.61 20.37
N GLU A 32 -13.47 -23.90 20.07
CA GLU A 32 -12.42 -24.77 19.53
C GLU A 32 -12.05 -24.42 18.07
N ALA A 33 -13.01 -23.86 17.31
CA ALA A 33 -12.79 -23.32 15.97
C ALA A 33 -12.85 -21.78 15.99
N PRO A 34 -12.06 -21.08 15.16
CA PRO A 34 -12.08 -19.62 15.13
C PRO A 34 -13.47 -19.12 14.75
N GLY A 35 -14.05 -18.29 15.62
CA GLY A 35 -15.30 -17.58 15.33
C GLY A 35 -15.05 -16.35 14.44
N SER A 36 -16.11 -15.77 13.90
CA SER A 36 -16.04 -14.50 13.18
C SER A 36 -17.19 -13.56 13.56
N ILE A 37 -16.90 -12.27 13.63
CA ILE A 37 -17.86 -11.18 13.81
C ILE A 37 -17.59 -10.17 12.70
N VAL A 38 -18.54 -9.97 11.79
CA VAL A 38 -18.29 -9.20 10.56
C VAL A 38 -19.45 -8.26 10.28
N LYS A 39 -19.19 -6.96 10.08
CA LYS A 39 -20.21 -5.93 9.82
C LYS A 39 -21.31 -5.96 10.89
N CYS A 40 -20.95 -5.66 12.13
CA CYS A 40 -21.86 -5.72 13.29
C CYS A 40 -21.64 -4.55 14.24
N THR A 41 -22.70 -4.16 14.94
CA THR A 41 -22.71 -3.02 15.87
C THR A 41 -23.02 -3.51 17.28
N PHE A 42 -22.17 -3.14 18.24
CA PHE A 42 -22.30 -3.44 19.66
C PHE A 42 -22.34 -2.12 20.42
N ILE A 43 -23.55 -1.65 20.75
CA ILE A 43 -23.73 -0.33 21.35
C ILE A 43 -24.46 -0.35 22.68
N ASN A 44 -24.08 0.54 23.58
CA ASN A 44 -24.76 0.74 24.87
C ASN A 44 -24.93 -0.53 25.73
N ASN A 45 -24.09 -1.55 25.52
CA ASN A 45 -24.14 -2.78 26.31
C ASN A 45 -23.33 -2.62 27.60
N SER A 46 -23.70 -3.38 28.62
CA SER A 46 -23.02 -3.32 29.90
C SER A 46 -22.83 -4.68 30.55
N SER A 47 -21.76 -4.81 31.33
CA SER A 47 -21.56 -5.99 32.17
C SER A 47 -21.12 -5.58 33.56
N ALA A 48 -21.57 -6.32 34.57
CA ALA A 48 -21.24 -6.00 35.97
C ALA A 48 -19.76 -6.25 36.31
N ARG A 49 -19.00 -6.97 35.48
CA ARG A 49 -17.58 -7.28 35.75
C ARG A 49 -16.67 -7.09 34.53
N PHE A 50 -16.85 -7.85 33.45
CA PHE A 50 -15.87 -7.88 32.34
C PHE A 50 -16.53 -7.80 30.96
N GLY A 51 -15.97 -7.03 30.02
CA GLY A 51 -16.46 -7.01 28.64
C GLY A 51 -17.85 -6.39 28.52
N GLY A 52 -17.95 -5.07 28.40
CA GLY A 52 -19.25 -4.41 28.20
C GLY A 52 -19.87 -4.76 26.85
N GLY A 53 -19.11 -4.62 25.76
CA GLY A 53 -19.51 -5.06 24.43
C GLY A 53 -19.25 -6.56 24.22
N LEU A 54 -17.98 -6.94 24.21
CA LEU A 54 -17.50 -8.28 23.86
C LEU A 54 -16.62 -8.87 24.98
N ALA A 55 -16.75 -10.17 25.20
CA ALA A 55 -15.85 -10.93 26.06
C ALA A 55 -15.42 -12.25 25.39
N PHE A 56 -14.14 -12.60 25.57
CA PHE A 56 -13.54 -13.81 25.01
C PHE A 56 -12.73 -14.56 26.05
N SER A 57 -13.04 -15.85 26.19
CA SER A 57 -12.32 -16.78 27.06
C SER A 57 -12.05 -18.06 26.30
N ARG A 58 -10.77 -18.42 26.17
CA ARG A 58 -10.28 -19.51 25.30
C ARG A 58 -10.86 -19.45 23.88
N SER A 59 -10.96 -18.24 23.33
CA SER A 59 -11.61 -17.99 22.03
C SER A 59 -10.90 -16.85 21.31
N SER A 60 -10.53 -17.03 20.05
CA SER A 60 -9.80 -16.03 19.25
C SER A 60 -10.54 -15.73 17.94
N PRO A 61 -11.69 -15.04 17.98
CA PRO A 61 -12.43 -14.72 16.77
C PRO A 61 -11.73 -13.64 15.93
N GLU A 62 -12.04 -13.63 14.64
CA GLU A 62 -11.77 -12.48 13.77
C GLU A 62 -12.96 -11.51 13.82
N ILE A 63 -12.68 -10.22 13.97
CA ILE A 63 -13.65 -9.14 14.11
C ILE A 63 -13.34 -8.11 13.04
N VAL A 64 -14.28 -7.89 12.12
CA VAL A 64 -14.06 -7.09 10.90
C VAL A 64 -15.21 -6.11 10.69
N ASN A 65 -14.91 -4.84 10.36
CA ASN A 65 -15.93 -3.82 10.07
C ASN A 65 -16.98 -3.69 11.18
N CYS A 66 -16.55 -3.68 12.43
CA CYS A 66 -17.47 -3.64 13.57
C CYS A 66 -17.39 -2.30 14.30
N VAL A 67 -18.55 -1.80 14.70
CA VAL A 67 -18.68 -0.68 15.64
C VAL A 67 -18.88 -1.26 17.04
N ILE A 68 -18.03 -0.86 17.98
CA ILE A 68 -18.15 -1.22 19.40
C ILE A 68 -18.16 0.09 20.17
N GLY A 69 -19.36 0.61 20.46
CA GLY A 69 -19.54 1.99 20.93
C GLY A 69 -20.35 2.13 22.21
N GLY A 70 -20.06 3.11 23.07
CA GLY A 70 -20.92 3.42 24.22
C GLY A 70 -21.08 2.30 25.27
N ASN A 71 -20.27 1.22 25.21
CA ASN A 71 -20.40 0.10 26.13
C ASN A 71 -19.73 0.40 27.47
N SER A 72 -20.17 -0.26 28.55
CA SER A 72 -19.69 0.03 29.90
C SER A 72 -19.50 -1.22 30.77
N SER A 73 -18.30 -1.41 31.31
CA SER A 73 -17.98 -2.41 32.33
C SER A 73 -16.89 -1.88 33.28
N PRO A 74 -16.69 -2.50 34.45
CA PRO A 74 -15.53 -2.21 35.29
C PRO A 74 -14.19 -2.46 34.59
N PHE A 75 -14.11 -3.53 33.79
CA PHE A 75 -12.89 -4.01 33.12
C PHE A 75 -13.20 -4.41 31.66
N GLY A 76 -12.41 -3.93 30.69
CA GLY A 76 -12.64 -4.15 29.26
C GLY A 76 -14.01 -3.63 28.80
N SER A 77 -14.24 -2.32 28.82
CA SER A 77 -15.57 -1.75 28.50
C SER A 77 -16.05 -2.12 27.10
N ALA A 78 -15.15 -2.14 26.12
CA ALA A 78 -15.43 -2.59 24.76
C ALA A 78 -15.20 -4.09 24.60
N VAL A 79 -13.97 -4.53 24.86
CA VAL A 79 -13.51 -5.91 24.61
C VAL A 79 -12.70 -6.41 25.80
N TYR A 80 -13.01 -7.60 26.27
CA TYR A 80 -12.26 -8.27 27.31
C TYR A 80 -11.73 -9.63 26.85
N CYS A 81 -10.44 -9.88 27.01
CA CYS A 81 -9.78 -11.13 26.61
C CYS A 81 -9.07 -11.77 27.81
N GLU A 82 -9.35 -13.05 28.04
CA GLU A 82 -8.68 -13.88 29.04
C GLU A 82 -8.32 -15.26 28.49
N ASP A 83 -7.53 -16.01 29.27
CA ASP A 83 -7.31 -17.43 29.07
C ASP A 83 -6.73 -17.76 27.66
N LYS A 84 -5.69 -17.00 27.26
CA LYS A 84 -5.02 -17.05 25.94
C LYS A 84 -5.92 -16.73 24.74
N SER A 85 -6.84 -15.79 24.91
CA SER A 85 -7.70 -15.31 23.82
C SER A 85 -6.99 -14.20 23.04
N SER A 86 -6.79 -14.41 21.75
CA SER A 86 -6.05 -13.51 20.86
C SER A 86 -6.89 -13.19 19.62
N PRO A 87 -8.01 -12.45 19.77
CA PRO A 87 -8.81 -12.04 18.63
C PRO A 87 -8.00 -11.15 17.67
N LYS A 88 -8.41 -11.15 16.40
CA LYS A 88 -7.89 -10.23 15.38
C LYS A 88 -8.98 -9.21 15.05
N LEU A 89 -8.73 -7.94 15.31
CA LEU A 89 -9.64 -6.82 15.03
C LEU A 89 -9.12 -6.05 13.82
N ASN A 90 -9.93 -5.93 12.78
CA ASN A 90 -9.58 -5.23 11.53
C ASN A 90 -10.70 -4.27 11.14
N HIS A 91 -10.36 -3.02 10.78
CA HIS A 91 -11.35 -2.01 10.39
C HIS A 91 -12.49 -1.88 11.43
N CYS A 92 -12.15 -1.76 12.71
CA CYS A 92 -13.12 -1.61 13.78
C CYS A 92 -13.11 -0.21 14.36
N THR A 93 -14.27 0.32 14.70
CA THR A 93 -14.40 1.55 15.46
C THR A 93 -14.78 1.23 16.90
N ILE A 94 -13.84 1.44 17.82
CA ILE A 94 -14.00 1.21 19.26
C ILE A 94 -13.97 2.58 19.94
N ALA A 95 -15.14 3.18 20.17
CA ALA A 95 -15.22 4.56 20.61
C ALA A 95 -16.28 4.76 21.70
N GLU A 96 -16.11 5.79 22.53
CA GLU A 96 -17.07 6.17 23.58
C GLU A 96 -17.40 5.05 24.60
N ASN A 97 -16.57 4.00 24.69
CA ASN A 97 -16.75 2.96 25.70
C ASN A 97 -16.21 3.46 27.05
N ARG A 98 -16.96 3.23 28.12
CA ARG A 98 -16.69 3.78 29.44
C ARG A 98 -16.25 2.71 30.44
N ILE A 99 -15.05 2.88 30.97
CA ILE A 99 -14.52 2.05 32.05
C ILE A 99 -15.05 2.59 33.39
N ARG A 100 -15.52 1.71 34.27
CA ARG A 100 -16.08 2.09 35.58
C ARG A 100 -15.08 2.00 36.74
N GLU A 101 -14.00 1.25 36.56
CA GLU A 101 -12.92 1.11 37.55
C GLU A 101 -11.54 1.34 36.89
N ASN A 102 -10.59 0.41 37.02
CA ASN A 102 -9.25 0.50 36.45
C ASN A 102 -9.09 -0.50 35.32
N GLY A 103 -8.72 -0.08 34.12
CA GLY A 103 -8.54 -0.99 33.00
C GLY A 103 -8.40 -0.23 31.69
N GLY A 104 -8.70 -0.92 30.59
CA GLY A 104 -8.77 -0.35 29.25
C GLY A 104 -10.11 -0.63 28.59
N ALA A 105 -10.41 0.06 27.50
CA ALA A 105 -11.55 -0.29 26.66
C ALA A 105 -11.37 -1.70 26.09
N VAL A 106 -10.14 -2.00 25.67
CA VAL A 106 -9.65 -3.35 25.39
C VAL A 106 -8.77 -3.82 26.54
N GLU A 107 -9.21 -4.85 27.27
CA GLU A 107 -8.49 -5.38 28.42
C GLU A 107 -8.02 -6.82 28.22
N LEU A 108 -6.74 -7.04 28.51
CA LEU A 108 -6.00 -8.25 28.14
C LEU A 108 -5.35 -8.88 29.37
N ILE A 109 -5.81 -10.07 29.74
CA ILE A 109 -5.23 -10.84 30.85
C ILE A 109 -4.85 -12.26 30.44
N GLU A 110 -4.14 -12.97 31.31
CA GLU A 110 -3.87 -14.41 31.16
C GLU A 110 -3.23 -14.79 29.81
N SER A 111 -2.21 -14.05 29.40
CA SER A 111 -1.47 -14.25 28.15
C SER A 111 -2.30 -14.09 26.87
N SER A 112 -3.36 -13.30 26.93
CA SER A 112 -4.11 -12.82 25.76
C SER A 112 -3.30 -11.77 25.01
N SER A 113 -3.20 -11.90 23.69
CA SER A 113 -2.40 -10.98 22.85
C SER A 113 -3.09 -10.79 21.50
N PRO A 114 -4.05 -9.86 21.40
CA PRO A 114 -4.79 -9.62 20.18
C PRO A 114 -3.93 -8.89 19.16
N ILE A 115 -4.39 -8.96 17.91
CA ILE A 115 -3.89 -8.13 16.81
C ILE A 115 -4.97 -7.12 16.48
N ILE A 116 -4.65 -5.84 16.50
CA ILE A 116 -5.55 -4.74 16.14
C ILE A 116 -4.92 -4.01 14.95
N LEU A 117 -5.63 -3.95 13.84
CA LEU A 117 -5.18 -3.30 12.62
C LEU A 117 -6.27 -2.40 12.05
N ASN A 118 -5.86 -1.31 11.39
CA ASN A 118 -6.73 -0.44 10.61
C ASN A 118 -7.95 0.11 11.39
N SER A 119 -7.79 0.30 12.71
CA SER A 119 -8.92 0.54 13.62
C SER A 119 -8.80 1.89 14.32
N ILE A 120 -9.93 2.38 14.82
CA ILE A 120 -10.01 3.58 15.66
C ILE A 120 -10.32 3.17 17.10
N LEU A 121 -9.50 3.63 18.04
CA LEU A 121 -9.63 3.43 19.47
C LEU A 121 -9.66 4.81 20.14
N TRP A 122 -10.86 5.24 20.56
CA TRP A 122 -11.12 6.58 21.07
C TRP A 122 -12.19 6.57 22.18
N ASN A 123 -11.79 6.19 23.39
CA ASN A 123 -12.69 5.81 24.47
C ASN A 123 -12.60 6.73 25.70
N ILE A 124 -13.56 6.55 26.62
CA ILE A 124 -13.56 7.28 27.88
C ILE A 124 -12.69 6.52 28.89
N GLY A 125 -11.37 6.68 28.76
CA GLY A 125 -10.35 6.08 29.62
C GLY A 125 -9.16 5.53 28.81
N PRO A 126 -8.31 4.68 29.39
CA PRO A 126 -7.23 4.03 28.65
C PRO A 126 -7.76 3.14 27.52
N GLU A 127 -7.10 3.15 26.36
CA GLU A 127 -7.53 2.37 25.20
C GLU A 127 -7.28 0.87 25.38
N ILE A 128 -6.03 0.50 25.69
CA ILE A 128 -5.58 -0.88 25.82
C ILE A 128 -4.87 -1.06 27.15
N TRP A 129 -5.22 -2.10 27.89
CA TRP A 129 -4.63 -2.39 29.21
C TRP A 129 -4.28 -3.87 29.39
N GLY A 130 -3.14 -4.14 30.03
CA GLY A 130 -2.72 -5.48 30.45
C GLY A 130 -1.60 -6.09 29.60
N ALA A 131 -1.81 -7.32 29.13
CA ALA A 131 -0.85 -8.10 28.34
C ALA A 131 -0.50 -7.42 26.98
N PRO A 132 0.62 -7.79 26.31
CA PRO A 132 1.03 -7.11 25.09
C PRO A 132 0.01 -7.32 23.95
N ALA A 133 -0.41 -6.24 23.31
CA ALA A 133 -1.15 -6.25 22.05
C ALA A 133 -0.22 -5.88 20.89
N THR A 134 -0.49 -6.45 19.71
CA THR A 134 0.11 -5.95 18.47
C THR A 134 -0.89 -5.01 17.82
N VAL A 135 -0.54 -3.73 17.72
CA VAL A 135 -1.39 -2.71 17.11
C VAL A 135 -0.64 -2.07 15.96
N SER A 136 -1.25 -1.96 14.80
CA SER A 136 -0.64 -1.32 13.62
C SER A 136 -1.67 -0.54 12.82
N ASN A 137 -1.22 0.49 12.10
CA ASN A 137 -2.06 1.33 11.23
C ASN A 137 -3.36 1.76 11.92
N SER A 138 -3.31 2.18 13.18
CA SER A 138 -4.51 2.48 13.96
C SER A 138 -4.45 3.86 14.62
N CYS A 139 -5.61 4.50 14.73
CA CYS A 139 -5.76 5.74 15.50
C CYS A 139 -6.06 5.38 16.95
N VAL A 140 -5.09 5.56 17.85
CA VAL A 140 -5.24 5.17 19.26
C VAL A 140 -5.03 6.39 20.15
N GLN A 141 -6.05 6.74 20.93
CA GLN A 141 -5.99 7.88 21.85
C GLN A 141 -4.83 7.76 22.84
N GLY A 142 -4.04 8.84 22.97
CA GLY A 142 -2.85 8.85 23.83
C GLY A 142 -1.62 8.17 23.21
N GLY A 143 -1.77 7.57 22.01
CA GLY A 143 -0.73 6.89 21.27
C GLY A 143 -0.53 5.45 21.72
N PHE A 144 -0.13 4.60 20.77
CA PHE A 144 0.23 3.22 21.05
C PHE A 144 1.41 2.80 20.18
N ARG A 145 2.38 2.12 20.78
CA ARG A 145 3.58 1.68 20.06
C ARG A 145 3.20 0.64 18.99
N GLY A 146 3.58 0.92 17.75
CA GLY A 146 3.41 0.01 16.62
C GLY A 146 3.53 0.77 15.30
N THR A 147 3.82 0.04 14.22
CA THR A 147 4.00 0.63 12.89
C THR A 147 2.72 1.28 12.41
N GLY A 148 2.81 2.53 11.91
CA GLY A 148 1.68 3.28 11.35
C GLY A 148 0.65 3.79 12.36
N ASN A 149 0.84 3.56 13.67
CA ASN A 149 -0.07 4.09 14.69
C ASN A 149 0.15 5.57 14.94
N PHE A 150 -0.94 6.27 15.28
CA PHE A 150 -0.91 7.69 15.62
C PHE A 150 -2.03 8.03 16.60
N SER A 151 -1.99 9.25 17.14
CA SER A 151 -3.00 9.78 18.06
C SER A 151 -3.39 11.19 17.65
N LYS A 152 -4.37 11.30 16.76
CA LYS A 152 -5.04 12.57 16.41
C LYS A 152 -6.55 12.36 16.54
N VAL A 153 -7.30 13.41 16.90
CA VAL A 153 -8.75 13.32 17.10
C VAL A 153 -9.42 12.79 15.83
N PRO A 154 -10.21 11.69 15.87
CA PRO A 154 -10.81 11.10 14.67
C PRO A 154 -11.86 11.98 13.97
N MET A 155 -12.35 13.03 14.62
CA MET A 155 -13.38 13.93 14.06
C MET A 155 -14.64 13.17 13.61
N PHE A 156 -15.29 12.46 14.53
CA PHE A 156 -16.57 11.80 14.25
C PHE A 156 -17.70 12.81 14.01
N VAL A 157 -18.68 12.48 13.17
CA VAL A 157 -19.84 13.34 12.87
C VAL A 157 -20.60 13.71 14.14
N ASP A 158 -20.99 12.73 14.96
CA ASP A 158 -21.64 12.97 16.26
C ASP A 158 -21.37 11.81 17.24
N ALA A 159 -20.19 11.86 17.88
CA ALA A 159 -19.78 10.83 18.83
C ALA A 159 -20.73 10.69 20.04
N ASP A 160 -21.36 11.78 20.48
CA ASP A 160 -22.29 11.77 21.62
C ASP A 160 -23.58 10.99 21.29
N GLN A 161 -23.96 10.94 20.02
CA GLN A 161 -25.04 10.09 19.50
C GLN A 161 -24.56 8.76 18.92
N LEU A 162 -23.28 8.40 19.13
CA LEU A 162 -22.63 7.20 18.59
C LEU A 162 -22.60 7.12 17.06
N ASP A 163 -22.69 8.27 16.39
CA ASP A 163 -22.41 8.38 14.95
C ASP A 163 -20.91 8.54 14.74
N PHE A 164 -20.27 7.43 14.36
CA PHE A 164 -18.83 7.36 14.15
C PHE A 164 -18.41 7.42 12.68
N HIS A 165 -19.23 7.99 11.80
CA HIS A 165 -18.76 8.42 10.49
C HIS A 165 -17.70 9.51 10.67
N LEU A 166 -16.73 9.55 9.75
CA LEU A 166 -15.64 10.53 9.80
C LEU A 166 -16.10 11.84 9.13
N GLN A 167 -15.77 12.97 9.75
CA GLN A 167 -15.93 14.28 9.12
C GLN A 167 -14.78 14.54 8.14
N ASN A 168 -15.06 15.30 7.08
CA ASN A 168 -14.02 15.73 6.13
C ASN A 168 -12.84 16.41 6.84
N GLY A 169 -11.62 16.07 6.43
CA GLY A 169 -10.39 16.53 7.07
C GLY A 169 -10.02 15.75 8.34
N SER A 170 -10.78 14.71 8.69
CA SER A 170 -10.36 13.76 9.72
C SER A 170 -8.97 13.19 9.40
N PRO A 171 -8.10 13.01 10.43
CA PRO A 171 -6.82 12.34 10.28
C PRO A 171 -6.95 10.82 10.02
N CYS A 172 -8.18 10.31 10.01
CA CYS A 172 -8.51 8.90 9.79
C CYS A 172 -9.06 8.62 8.38
N LEU A 173 -9.37 9.67 7.60
CA LEU A 173 -9.82 9.54 6.22
C LEU A 173 -8.69 9.14 5.28
N ASP A 174 -9.01 8.31 4.28
CA ASP A 174 -8.20 7.97 3.12
C ASP A 174 -6.75 7.59 3.47
N ARG A 175 -6.56 6.91 4.59
CA ARG A 175 -5.24 6.77 5.21
C ARG A 175 -4.54 5.46 4.87
N ILE A 176 -5.32 4.44 4.53
CA ILE A 176 -4.83 3.10 4.26
C ILE A 176 -4.90 2.83 2.77
N PHE A 177 -3.93 2.08 2.27
CA PHE A 177 -4.01 1.50 0.94
C PHE A 177 -4.62 0.09 1.02
N SER A 178 -5.59 -0.18 0.16
CA SER A 178 -6.62 -1.23 0.26
C SER A 178 -6.19 -2.70 0.19
N VAL A 179 -4.91 -3.00 0.09
CA VAL A 179 -4.43 -4.33 -0.35
C VAL A 179 -4.80 -5.52 0.54
N ASP A 180 -5.26 -5.28 1.77
CA ASP A 180 -5.85 -6.29 2.66
C ASP A 180 -7.10 -5.78 3.39
N SER A 181 -7.73 -4.74 2.85
CA SER A 181 -8.97 -4.21 3.38
C SER A 181 -10.15 -5.04 2.88
N PRO A 182 -11.19 -5.25 3.71
CA PRO A 182 -12.44 -5.84 3.22
C PRO A 182 -12.99 -5.02 2.05
N ILE A 183 -13.56 -5.69 1.03
CA ILE A 183 -14.06 -5.04 -0.20
C ILE A 183 -15.24 -4.06 0.01
N GLU A 184 -15.85 -4.10 1.18
CA GLU A 184 -16.96 -3.24 1.57
C GLU A 184 -16.86 -2.95 3.07
N ASP A 185 -17.35 -1.79 3.51
CA ASP A 185 -17.42 -1.38 4.91
C ASP A 185 -18.62 -1.98 5.67
N ILE A 186 -18.93 -1.47 6.87
CA ILE A 186 -20.07 -1.92 7.68
C ILE A 186 -21.45 -1.63 7.04
N GLU A 187 -21.57 -0.59 6.23
CA GLU A 187 -22.81 -0.18 5.57
C GLU A 187 -22.98 -0.82 4.19
N GLY A 188 -21.91 -1.44 3.68
CA GLY A 188 -21.88 -1.99 2.32
C GLY A 188 -21.36 -1.00 1.28
N ASN A 189 -20.82 0.14 1.71
CA ASN A 189 -20.07 1.03 0.84
C ASN A 189 -18.80 0.32 0.38
N GLU A 190 -18.40 0.54 -0.86
CA GLU A 190 -17.18 -0.03 -1.43
C GLU A 190 -15.95 0.43 -0.67
N ARG A 191 -14.97 -0.47 -0.55
CA ARG A 191 -13.69 -0.21 0.10
C ARG A 191 -12.58 -0.88 -0.72
N PRO A 192 -11.64 -0.11 -1.30
CA PRO A 192 -11.51 1.34 -1.20
C PRO A 192 -12.64 2.10 -1.91
N GLY A 193 -12.80 3.38 -1.58
CA GLY A 193 -13.59 4.34 -2.37
C GLY A 193 -13.05 4.53 -3.80
N VAL A 194 -13.69 5.37 -4.61
CA VAL A 194 -13.29 5.65 -6.01
C VAL A 194 -11.88 6.25 -6.09
N ASP A 195 -11.45 6.92 -5.03
CA ASP A 195 -10.10 7.45 -4.92
C ASP A 195 -9.01 6.37 -4.70
N GLY A 196 -9.39 5.13 -4.41
CA GLY A 196 -8.50 3.99 -4.20
C GLY A 196 -7.85 3.94 -2.82
N LEU A 197 -8.32 4.73 -1.85
CA LEU A 197 -7.85 4.78 -0.47
C LEU A 197 -8.94 4.28 0.49
N VAL A 198 -8.52 4.05 1.73
CA VAL A 198 -9.34 3.37 2.74
C VAL A 198 -9.32 4.12 4.07
N ASP A 199 -10.49 4.33 4.65
CA ASP A 199 -10.67 4.93 5.96
C ASP A 199 -10.27 3.99 7.10
N LEU A 200 -9.80 4.57 8.21
CA LEU A 200 -9.67 3.82 9.44
C LEU A 200 -11.03 3.56 10.09
N GLY A 201 -11.18 2.40 10.72
CA GLY A 201 -12.41 2.03 11.41
C GLY A 201 -13.42 1.33 10.51
N ALA A 202 -14.67 1.27 10.96
CA ALA A 202 -15.70 0.41 10.39
C ALA A 202 -16.43 1.00 9.17
N HIS A 203 -16.44 2.33 9.02
CA HIS A 203 -17.10 3.05 7.94
C HIS A 203 -16.07 3.46 6.89
N GLU A 204 -16.48 3.47 5.62
CA GLU A 204 -15.80 4.12 4.51
C GLU A 204 -16.60 5.37 4.13
N SER A 205 -15.93 6.50 4.00
CA SER A 205 -16.55 7.75 3.59
C SER A 205 -16.65 7.83 2.07
N PRO A 206 -17.71 8.44 1.50
CA PRO A 206 -17.78 8.65 0.06
C PRO A 206 -16.78 9.72 -0.40
N ASP A 207 -16.26 9.58 -1.62
CA ASP A 207 -15.20 10.44 -2.19
C ASP A 207 -15.55 11.95 -2.23
N ASP A 208 -16.85 12.26 -2.28
CA ASP A 208 -17.42 13.61 -2.32
C ASP A 208 -18.09 14.01 -1.00
N PHE A 209 -17.56 13.62 0.17
CA PHE A 209 -18.20 13.98 1.44
C PHE A 209 -18.18 15.50 1.72
N PHE A 210 -19.29 16.17 1.39
CA PHE A 210 -19.63 17.52 1.86
C PHE A 210 -20.39 17.39 3.20
N PRO A 211 -19.96 18.02 4.31
CA PRO A 211 -20.76 18.02 5.52
C PRO A 211 -22.10 18.70 5.21
N LEU A 212 -23.16 18.07 5.70
CA LEU A 212 -24.56 18.45 5.48
C LEU A 212 -24.96 19.79 6.13
N ASP A 213 -24.03 20.49 6.81
CA ASP A 213 -24.37 21.65 7.63
C ASP A 213 -24.36 23.02 6.90
N GLY A 214 -24.13 23.03 5.59
CA GLY A 214 -24.25 24.24 4.77
C GLY A 214 -23.22 25.34 5.08
N SER A 215 -22.17 25.02 5.84
CA SER A 215 -21.11 25.95 6.24
C SER A 215 -19.75 25.45 5.74
N VAL A 216 -19.44 25.58 4.45
CA VAL A 216 -18.06 25.30 4.00
C VAL A 216 -17.56 26.22 2.90
N SER A 217 -16.32 26.67 3.09
CA SER A 217 -15.40 27.13 2.05
C SER A 217 -15.35 26.13 0.88
N PRO A 218 -15.07 26.60 -0.34
CA PRO A 218 -14.98 25.73 -1.51
C PRO A 218 -13.91 24.66 -1.28
N LYS A 219 -14.33 23.39 -1.38
CA LYS A 219 -13.52 22.20 -1.14
C LYS A 219 -12.75 21.72 -2.36
N ARG A 220 -12.91 22.43 -3.48
CA ARG A 220 -12.28 22.14 -4.75
C ARG A 220 -11.84 23.46 -5.38
N PHE A 221 -10.58 23.53 -5.78
CA PHE A 221 -10.08 24.63 -6.59
C PHE A 221 -9.67 24.13 -7.98
N TYR A 222 -9.94 24.94 -8.99
CA TYR A 222 -9.63 24.65 -10.39
C TYR A 222 -8.45 25.48 -10.86
N VAL A 223 -7.52 24.86 -11.59
CA VAL A 223 -6.28 25.48 -12.05
C VAL A 223 -6.09 25.23 -13.54
N SER A 224 -5.72 26.26 -14.30
CA SER A 224 -5.42 26.20 -15.73
C SER A 224 -4.28 27.16 -16.08
N SER A 225 -3.20 26.68 -16.72
CA SER A 225 -2.10 27.56 -17.17
C SER A 225 -2.55 28.62 -18.18
N GLU A 226 -3.69 28.38 -18.85
CA GLU A 226 -4.29 29.27 -19.83
C GLU A 226 -5.32 30.25 -19.22
N ALA A 227 -5.62 30.13 -17.93
CA ALA A 227 -6.55 31.04 -17.27
C ALA A 227 -5.94 32.45 -17.13
N PRO A 228 -6.77 33.51 -17.19
CA PRO A 228 -6.30 34.87 -16.96
C PRO A 228 -5.87 35.08 -15.50
N ASP A 229 -4.98 36.05 -15.30
CA ASP A 229 -4.56 36.48 -13.95
C ASP A 229 -5.76 36.91 -13.10
N GLY A 230 -5.80 36.45 -11.85
CA GLY A 230 -6.77 36.91 -10.84
C GLY A 230 -8.02 36.03 -10.67
N GLY A 231 -8.11 34.87 -11.33
CA GLY A 231 -9.16 33.88 -11.08
C GLY A 231 -9.20 33.40 -9.61
N ASP A 232 -10.40 33.15 -9.09
CA ASP A 232 -10.64 32.70 -7.71
C ASP A 232 -10.49 31.19 -7.52
N GLY A 233 -10.45 30.43 -8.61
CA GLY A 233 -10.33 28.99 -8.61
C GLY A 233 -11.63 28.24 -8.31
N LEU A 234 -12.80 28.89 -8.29
CA LEU A 234 -14.05 28.25 -7.85
C LEU A 234 -14.79 27.48 -8.95
N SER A 235 -14.37 27.64 -10.21
CA SER A 235 -14.88 26.90 -11.36
C SER A 235 -13.82 26.86 -12.45
N TRP A 236 -13.98 26.02 -13.46
CA TRP A 236 -13.13 26.06 -14.66
C TRP A 236 -13.12 27.45 -15.34
N GLY A 237 -14.26 28.16 -15.35
CA GLY A 237 -14.37 29.50 -15.93
C GLY A 237 -13.70 30.61 -15.11
N SER A 238 -13.38 30.34 -13.84
CA SER A 238 -12.70 31.26 -12.93
C SER A 238 -11.42 30.67 -12.34
N ALA A 239 -10.83 29.67 -13.02
CA ALA A 239 -9.68 28.92 -12.56
C ALA A 239 -8.49 29.82 -12.19
N CYS A 240 -7.70 29.39 -11.20
CA CYS A 240 -6.40 30.02 -10.95
C CYS A 240 -5.45 29.74 -12.12
N ASN A 241 -4.63 30.72 -12.48
CA ASN A 241 -3.66 30.63 -13.57
C ASN A 241 -2.38 29.81 -13.20
N SER A 242 -2.28 29.35 -11.96
CA SER A 242 -1.09 28.71 -11.38
C SER A 242 -1.49 27.85 -10.17
N ILE A 243 -0.76 26.77 -9.91
CA ILE A 243 -1.01 25.88 -8.76
C ILE A 243 -0.60 26.60 -7.47
N ALA A 244 0.53 27.33 -7.50
CA ALA A 244 0.95 28.15 -6.36
C ALA A 244 -0.13 29.18 -5.97
N ARG A 245 -0.84 29.75 -6.96
CA ARG A 245 -1.93 30.70 -6.69
C ARG A 245 -3.13 30.05 -6.01
N SER A 246 -3.53 28.85 -6.41
CA SER A 246 -4.65 28.15 -5.76
C SER A 246 -4.35 27.78 -4.31
N LEU A 247 -3.08 27.50 -3.99
CA LEU A 247 -2.61 27.18 -2.63
C LEU A 247 -2.64 28.39 -1.67
N LEU A 248 -2.89 29.61 -2.16
CA LEU A 248 -3.13 30.78 -1.31
C LEU A 248 -4.57 30.85 -0.77
N ASN A 249 -5.48 30.01 -1.29
CA ASN A 249 -6.82 29.87 -0.73
C ASN A 249 -6.79 29.03 0.56
N PRO A 250 -7.82 29.09 1.42
CA PRO A 250 -7.90 28.24 2.60
C PRO A 250 -7.88 26.75 2.22
N THR A 251 -6.79 26.05 2.56
CA THR A 251 -6.58 24.62 2.28
C THR A 251 -6.86 23.71 3.48
N THR A 252 -7.26 24.28 4.62
CA THR A 252 -7.55 23.53 5.84
C THR A 252 -8.73 22.57 5.66
N GLY A 253 -8.52 21.28 5.94
CA GLY A 253 -9.60 20.30 6.03
C GLY A 253 -9.80 19.43 4.78
N GLY A 254 -8.74 19.08 4.04
CA GLY A 254 -8.83 18.09 2.96
C GLY A 254 -9.34 18.67 1.64
N VAL A 255 -8.69 19.71 1.12
CA VAL A 255 -9.11 20.38 -0.13
C VAL A 255 -8.55 19.67 -1.35
N GLN A 256 -9.39 19.52 -2.37
CA GLN A 256 -8.98 19.04 -3.69
C GLN A 256 -8.54 20.22 -4.59
N ILE A 257 -7.49 20.01 -5.37
CA ILE A 257 -7.06 20.94 -6.41
C ILE A 257 -7.04 20.18 -7.73
N TRP A 258 -7.91 20.58 -8.65
CA TRP A 258 -8.05 19.98 -9.96
C TRP A 258 -7.29 20.83 -10.99
N VAL A 259 -6.27 20.23 -11.58
CA VAL A 259 -5.35 20.91 -12.47
C VAL A 259 -5.56 20.43 -13.88
N ARG A 260 -5.89 21.38 -14.76
CA ARG A 260 -5.97 21.13 -16.19
C ARG A 260 -4.63 20.61 -16.70
N LYS A 261 -4.66 19.70 -17.67
CA LYS A 261 -3.46 19.29 -18.40
C LYS A 261 -2.77 20.52 -19.01
N GLY A 262 -1.45 20.52 -18.98
CA GLY A 262 -0.62 21.67 -19.32
C GLY A 262 0.70 21.63 -18.57
N THR A 263 1.60 22.56 -18.88
CA THR A 263 2.90 22.69 -18.20
C THR A 263 2.91 23.91 -17.30
N TYR A 264 3.23 23.69 -16.04
CA TYR A 264 3.30 24.69 -14.97
C TYR A 264 4.75 24.81 -14.51
N HIS A 265 5.37 25.97 -14.80
CA HIS A 265 6.77 26.23 -14.44
C HIS A 265 6.90 26.76 -13.01
N GLU A 266 6.73 25.87 -12.03
CA GLU A 266 6.57 26.21 -10.62
C GLU A 266 7.31 25.23 -9.70
N ALA A 267 7.56 25.66 -8.47
CA ALA A 267 7.86 24.77 -7.34
C ALA A 267 6.81 25.04 -6.26
N ILE A 268 6.19 23.99 -5.72
CA ILE A 268 5.01 24.12 -4.86
C ILE A 268 5.20 23.47 -3.49
N VAL A 269 4.44 23.94 -2.52
CA VAL A 269 4.36 23.37 -1.16
C VAL A 269 2.91 23.01 -0.89
N LEU A 270 2.65 21.73 -0.65
CA LEU A 270 1.33 21.24 -0.28
C LEU A 270 1.18 21.25 1.23
N GLU A 271 0.15 21.95 1.71
CA GLU A 271 -0.27 21.95 3.11
C GLU A 271 -0.90 20.60 3.51
N PRO A 272 -1.00 20.28 4.81
CA PRO A 272 -1.56 19.02 5.24
C PRO A 272 -2.98 18.78 4.71
N GLY A 273 -3.25 17.57 4.21
CA GLY A 273 -4.55 17.19 3.67
C GLY A 273 -4.81 17.61 2.22
N VAL A 274 -3.92 18.36 1.57
CA VAL A 274 -4.16 18.81 0.18
C VAL A 274 -4.05 17.64 -0.79
N GLN A 275 -5.09 17.48 -1.61
CA GLN A 275 -5.15 16.47 -2.68
C GLN A 275 -5.04 17.14 -4.05
N LEU A 276 -3.94 16.87 -4.76
CA LEU A 276 -3.63 17.47 -6.06
C LEU A 276 -3.86 16.46 -7.19
N TYR A 277 -4.86 16.74 -8.02
CA TYR A 277 -5.26 15.91 -9.15
C TYR A 277 -4.92 16.61 -10.46
N GLY A 278 -4.06 16.01 -11.28
CA GLY A 278 -3.71 16.47 -12.62
C GLY A 278 -4.56 15.82 -13.70
N GLY A 279 -4.39 16.31 -14.93
CA GLY A 279 -4.83 15.66 -16.15
C GLY A 279 -6.25 15.97 -16.64
N PHE A 280 -6.87 17.01 -16.11
CA PHE A 280 -8.20 17.43 -16.54
C PHE A 280 -8.18 18.17 -17.90
N GLU A 281 -9.22 18.00 -18.71
CA GLU A 281 -9.46 18.76 -19.93
C GLU A 281 -9.98 20.18 -19.65
N GLY A 282 -10.60 20.40 -18.50
CA GLY A 282 -11.13 21.69 -18.03
C GLY A 282 -12.64 21.85 -18.20
N SER A 283 -13.38 20.74 -18.21
CA SER A 283 -14.85 20.72 -18.31
C SER A 283 -15.52 19.72 -17.39
N GLU A 284 -14.75 18.95 -16.64
CA GLU A 284 -15.19 17.88 -15.75
C GLU A 284 -15.98 18.40 -14.54
N GLU A 285 -17.02 17.68 -14.15
CA GLU A 285 -17.85 17.97 -12.97
C GLU A 285 -17.60 16.97 -11.83
N ALA A 286 -17.25 15.72 -12.17
CA ALA A 286 -16.87 14.64 -11.25
C ALA A 286 -15.43 14.16 -11.50
N ILE A 287 -14.79 13.61 -10.46
CA ILE A 287 -13.40 13.11 -10.57
C ILE A 287 -13.29 11.96 -11.57
N THR A 288 -14.37 11.18 -11.72
CA THR A 288 -14.52 10.08 -12.67
C THR A 288 -14.65 10.53 -14.12
N ASP A 289 -14.97 11.81 -14.37
CA ASP A 289 -15.02 12.35 -15.74
C ASP A 289 -13.61 12.49 -16.33
N ARG A 290 -12.56 12.45 -15.50
CA ARG A 290 -11.16 12.57 -15.91
C ARG A 290 -10.73 11.43 -16.82
N VAL A 291 -9.92 11.73 -17.84
CA VAL A 291 -9.33 10.71 -18.72
C VAL A 291 -8.00 10.23 -18.12
N LEU A 292 -7.98 8.99 -17.61
CA LEU A 292 -6.74 8.37 -17.15
C LEU A 292 -5.83 8.01 -18.34
N GLY A 293 -4.51 8.21 -18.21
CA GLY A 293 -3.52 7.98 -19.28
C GLY A 293 -2.57 9.17 -19.52
N ASP A 294 -2.12 9.34 -20.78
CA ASP A 294 -1.05 10.28 -21.20
C ASP A 294 -1.39 11.78 -21.13
N SER A 295 -2.63 12.16 -20.83
CA SER A 295 -3.04 13.55 -20.65
C SER A 295 -2.58 14.13 -19.29
N ARG A 296 -1.30 13.98 -18.90
CA ARG A 296 -0.81 14.40 -17.57
C ARG A 296 -0.63 15.92 -17.44
N THR A 297 -0.80 16.43 -16.22
CA THR A 297 -0.36 17.79 -15.85
C THR A 297 1.13 17.76 -15.50
N VAL A 298 1.93 18.65 -16.10
CA VAL A 298 3.37 18.72 -15.86
C VAL A 298 3.69 19.87 -14.90
N ILE A 299 4.41 19.59 -13.81
CA ILE A 299 5.02 20.58 -12.92
C ILE A 299 6.54 20.54 -13.14
N ASP A 300 7.08 21.64 -13.65
CA ASP A 300 8.49 21.74 -14.06
C ASP A 300 9.23 22.83 -13.27
N ALA A 301 10.21 22.41 -12.45
CA ALA A 301 11.04 23.29 -11.63
C ALA A 301 12.37 23.72 -12.30
N SER A 302 12.61 23.42 -13.58
CA SER A 302 13.90 23.63 -14.26
C SER A 302 14.39 25.10 -14.33
N GLY A 303 13.49 26.07 -14.15
CA GLY A 303 13.80 27.50 -14.07
C GLY A 303 13.94 28.07 -12.65
N GLN A 304 13.78 27.23 -11.62
CA GLN A 304 13.83 27.66 -10.22
C GLN A 304 15.28 27.71 -9.70
N ALA A 305 15.48 28.34 -8.54
CA ALA A 305 16.80 28.43 -7.92
C ALA A 305 17.39 27.04 -7.63
N ASN A 306 18.71 26.89 -7.74
CA ASN A 306 19.40 25.68 -7.27
C ASN A 306 18.99 25.39 -5.82
N GLY A 307 18.51 24.17 -5.55
CA GLY A 307 17.92 23.78 -4.27
C GLY A 307 16.40 23.59 -4.30
N ALA A 308 15.73 23.88 -5.42
CA ALA A 308 14.29 23.73 -5.56
C ALA A 308 13.87 22.26 -5.71
N HIS A 309 12.95 21.83 -4.84
CA HIS A 309 12.11 20.64 -5.03
C HIS A 309 11.01 20.99 -6.04
N VAL A 310 10.48 20.02 -6.79
CA VAL A 310 9.24 20.25 -7.56
C VAL A 310 8.07 20.41 -6.59
N VAL A 311 7.95 19.50 -5.63
CA VAL A 311 6.93 19.51 -4.59
C VAL A 311 7.54 19.29 -3.20
N ILE A 312 7.14 20.10 -2.22
CA ILE A 312 7.27 19.78 -0.80
C ILE A 312 5.89 19.35 -0.30
N ALA A 313 5.77 18.13 0.21
CA ALA A 313 4.51 17.51 0.56
C ALA A 313 4.39 17.33 2.08
N ALA A 314 3.36 17.92 2.68
CA ALA A 314 3.02 17.73 4.09
C ALA A 314 2.29 16.39 4.35
N ASP A 315 1.85 16.19 5.59
CA ASP A 315 1.08 15.01 6.01
C ASP A 315 -0.29 14.95 5.31
N GLN A 316 -0.77 13.75 5.01
CA GLN A 316 -2.05 13.48 4.35
C GLN A 316 -2.21 14.15 2.97
N THR A 317 -1.12 14.30 2.22
CA THR A 317 -1.21 14.81 0.85
C THR A 317 -1.46 13.70 -0.15
N ARG A 318 -2.10 14.06 -1.26
CA ARG A 318 -2.27 13.19 -2.44
C ARG A 318 -1.72 13.88 -3.68
N LEU A 319 -1.00 13.12 -4.49
CA LEU A 319 -0.57 13.52 -5.82
C LEU A 319 -1.07 12.48 -6.83
N ASP A 320 -1.77 12.93 -7.87
CA ASP A 320 -2.47 12.02 -8.78
C ASP A 320 -2.37 12.50 -10.24
N GLN A 321 -1.85 11.65 -11.12
CA GLN A 321 -1.75 11.88 -12.57
C GLN A 321 -0.89 13.11 -12.98
N LEU A 322 0.23 13.29 -12.28
CA LEU A 322 1.17 14.41 -12.48
C LEU A 322 2.49 13.93 -13.09
N THR A 323 3.12 14.75 -13.93
CA THR A 323 4.54 14.63 -14.26
C THR A 323 5.33 15.68 -13.47
N LEU A 324 6.28 15.25 -12.64
CA LEU A 324 7.10 16.09 -11.78
C LEU A 324 8.55 16.06 -12.26
N THR A 325 9.06 17.20 -12.72
CA THR A 325 10.37 17.28 -13.38
C THR A 325 11.12 18.58 -13.08
N GLY A 326 12.41 18.63 -13.45
CA GLY A 326 13.25 19.81 -13.34
C GLY A 326 13.75 20.12 -11.93
N GLY A 327 13.42 19.29 -10.94
CA GLY A 327 13.87 19.46 -9.56
C GLY A 327 15.37 19.26 -9.38
N ASN A 328 15.99 20.10 -8.55
CA ASN A 328 17.41 20.02 -8.22
C ASN A 328 17.63 20.47 -6.77
N ALA A 329 17.52 19.53 -5.82
CA ALA A 329 17.46 19.83 -4.39
C ALA A 329 18.55 19.12 -3.57
N GLN A 330 18.58 19.36 -2.26
CA GLN A 330 19.42 18.55 -1.37
C GLN A 330 18.82 17.16 -1.17
N ASN A 331 17.52 17.06 -0.89
CA ASN A 331 16.84 15.80 -0.70
C ASN A 331 15.53 15.82 -1.48
N GLY A 332 15.21 14.78 -2.25
CA GLY A 332 13.90 14.68 -2.91
C GLY A 332 13.74 15.69 -4.06
N GLY A 333 14.55 15.60 -5.10
CA GLY A 333 14.54 16.58 -6.20
C GLY A 333 13.15 16.80 -6.79
N GLY A 334 12.43 15.72 -7.06
CA GLY A 334 11.01 15.75 -7.41
C GLY A 334 10.14 16.08 -6.19
N ILE A 335 10.05 15.16 -5.23
CA ILE A 335 9.19 15.29 -4.06
C ILE A 335 10.01 15.17 -2.77
N LEU A 336 9.84 16.15 -1.87
CA LEU A 336 10.26 16.04 -0.48
C LEU A 336 9.04 15.87 0.41
N PHE A 337 8.92 14.72 1.08
CA PHE A 337 7.93 14.55 2.15
C PHE A 337 8.47 15.07 3.48
N VAL A 338 7.62 15.78 4.23
CA VAL A 338 7.96 16.17 5.60
C VAL A 338 8.11 14.93 6.50
N PRO A 339 9.00 14.93 7.51
CA PRO A 339 9.18 13.78 8.37
C PRO A 339 7.87 13.36 9.07
N GLY A 340 7.56 12.07 9.06
CA GLY A 340 6.32 11.55 9.64
C GLY A 340 5.08 11.60 8.74
N ALA A 341 5.21 12.11 7.51
CA ALA A 341 4.07 12.24 6.59
C ALA A 341 3.47 10.88 6.24
N VAL A 342 2.14 10.82 6.19
CA VAL A 342 1.38 9.74 5.56
C VAL A 342 0.78 10.27 4.26
N SER A 343 1.15 9.75 3.10
CA SER A 343 0.74 10.36 1.82
C SER A 343 0.73 9.36 0.66
N HIS A 344 -0.02 9.70 -0.38
CA HIS A 344 -0.30 8.83 -1.51
C HIS A 344 0.11 9.50 -2.83
N VAL A 345 0.81 8.76 -3.69
CA VAL A 345 1.22 9.20 -5.02
C VAL A 345 0.77 8.14 -6.02
N LEU A 346 -0.08 8.55 -6.96
CA LEU A 346 -0.82 7.64 -7.83
C LEU A 346 -0.70 8.12 -9.27
N ASP A 347 -0.42 7.20 -10.20
CA ASP A 347 -0.41 7.48 -11.64
C ASP A 347 0.56 8.62 -12.07
N CYS A 348 1.56 8.89 -11.23
CA CYS A 348 2.50 9.99 -11.44
C CYS A 348 3.79 9.53 -12.12
N GLU A 349 4.40 10.48 -12.82
CA GLU A 349 5.73 10.37 -13.40
C GLU A 349 6.68 11.31 -12.67
N ILE A 350 7.73 10.77 -12.04
CA ILE A 350 8.77 11.54 -11.39
C ILE A 350 10.03 11.37 -12.24
N ILE A 351 10.35 12.39 -13.06
CA ILE A 351 11.30 12.24 -14.17
C ILE A 351 12.42 13.27 -14.14
N GLY A 352 13.66 12.80 -14.30
CA GLY A 352 14.80 13.67 -14.59
C GLY A 352 15.21 14.58 -13.44
N ASN A 353 14.81 14.25 -12.21
CA ASN A 353 15.09 15.06 -11.02
C ASN A 353 16.45 14.73 -10.40
N LYS A 354 17.04 15.71 -9.73
CA LYS A 354 18.38 15.62 -9.15
C LYS A 354 18.38 15.94 -7.66
N ALA A 355 19.13 15.17 -6.89
CA ALA A 355 19.34 15.47 -5.47
C ALA A 355 20.69 14.98 -4.92
N HIS A 356 20.98 15.32 -3.66
CA HIS A 356 22.02 14.60 -2.92
C HIS A 356 21.53 13.22 -2.50
N SER A 357 20.30 13.13 -1.97
CA SER A 357 19.60 11.87 -1.65
C SER A 357 18.18 11.89 -2.20
N GLY A 358 17.74 10.79 -2.83
CA GLY A 358 16.40 10.70 -3.40
C GLY A 358 16.26 11.65 -4.59
N GLY A 359 16.88 11.31 -5.72
CA GLY A 359 16.86 12.17 -6.92
C GLY A 359 15.43 12.53 -7.31
N GLY A 360 14.54 11.54 -7.31
CA GLY A 360 13.10 11.71 -7.45
C GLY A 360 12.43 12.07 -6.11
N VAL A 361 12.52 11.22 -5.10
CA VAL A 361 11.74 11.35 -3.86
C VAL A 361 12.59 11.11 -2.62
N TYR A 362 12.34 11.90 -1.57
CA TYR A 362 12.87 11.66 -0.24
C TYR A 362 11.78 11.62 0.84
N GLY A 363 11.89 10.65 1.75
CA GLY A 363 11.02 10.52 2.93
C GLY A 363 11.77 10.05 4.17
N ASP A 364 11.46 10.61 5.33
CA ASP A 364 12.01 10.17 6.62
C ASP A 364 10.88 9.94 7.63
N SER A 365 10.95 8.84 8.38
CA SER A 365 9.91 8.45 9.33
C SER A 365 8.49 8.43 8.72
N ALA A 366 8.38 8.27 7.39
CA ALA A 366 7.16 8.49 6.62
C ALA A 366 6.40 7.20 6.33
N SER A 367 5.11 7.28 6.04
CA SER A 367 4.27 6.17 5.57
C SER A 367 3.71 6.50 4.18
N LEU A 368 4.38 6.05 3.11
CA LEU A 368 4.06 6.48 1.75
C LEU A 368 3.55 5.33 0.90
N THR A 369 2.61 5.62 0.01
CA THR A 369 2.18 4.66 -1.01
C THR A 369 2.38 5.24 -2.40
N PHE A 370 3.00 4.44 -3.27
CA PHE A 370 3.16 4.72 -4.69
C PHE A 370 2.47 3.61 -5.48
N ARG A 371 1.52 3.98 -6.34
CA ARG A 371 0.81 3.04 -7.22
C ARG A 371 0.88 3.52 -8.66
N ARG A 372 1.18 2.62 -9.60
CA ARG A 372 1.25 2.92 -11.05
C ARG A 372 2.11 4.15 -11.37
N CYS A 373 3.16 4.35 -10.57
CA CYS A 373 4.06 5.48 -10.74
C CYS A 373 5.29 5.08 -11.54
N THR A 374 5.80 6.04 -12.33
CA THR A 374 7.07 5.89 -13.05
C THR A 374 8.11 6.80 -12.42
N PHE A 375 9.26 6.24 -12.09
CA PHE A 375 10.47 6.95 -11.69
C PHE A 375 11.53 6.73 -12.76
N SER A 376 11.82 7.75 -13.57
CA SER A 376 12.78 7.61 -14.66
C SER A 376 13.83 8.71 -14.68
N ASP A 377 15.06 8.31 -15.03
CA ASP A 377 16.19 9.22 -15.25
C ASP A 377 16.51 10.15 -14.05
N ASN A 378 16.10 9.75 -12.84
CA ASN A 378 16.41 10.52 -11.64
C ASN A 378 17.82 10.18 -11.14
N THR A 379 18.53 11.20 -10.67
CA THR A 379 19.93 11.06 -10.25
C THR A 379 20.15 11.61 -8.84
N ALA A 380 20.71 10.79 -7.96
CA ALA A 380 21.21 11.21 -6.67
C ALA A 380 22.73 11.11 -6.61
N THR A 381 23.42 12.00 -5.90
CA THR A 381 24.88 11.86 -5.71
C THR A 381 25.25 10.81 -4.68
N SER A 382 24.34 10.45 -3.77
CA SER A 382 24.63 9.53 -2.65
C SER A 382 23.63 8.37 -2.60
N TYR A 383 22.41 8.60 -2.11
CA TYR A 383 21.45 7.52 -1.85
C TYR A 383 20.23 7.63 -2.75
N GLY A 384 19.80 6.53 -3.37
CA GLY A 384 18.51 6.42 -4.03
C GLY A 384 18.36 7.34 -5.24
N GLY A 385 18.64 6.86 -6.45
CA GLY A 385 18.51 7.69 -7.65
C GLY A 385 17.05 8.10 -7.87
N ALA A 386 16.13 7.15 -7.74
CA ALA A 386 14.71 7.44 -7.67
C ALA A 386 14.33 7.87 -6.25
N ILE A 387 14.55 7.01 -5.24
CA ILE A 387 13.98 7.19 -3.90
C ILE A 387 15.00 6.88 -2.83
N ALA A 388 15.11 7.78 -1.85
CA ALA A 388 15.85 7.52 -0.62
C ALA A 388 14.95 7.74 0.60
N HIS A 389 14.98 6.79 1.53
CA HIS A 389 14.19 6.93 2.76
C HIS A 389 14.80 6.25 3.98
N SER A 390 14.33 6.65 5.16
CA SER A 390 14.78 6.09 6.44
C SER A 390 13.64 6.00 7.45
N TYR A 391 13.65 4.98 8.32
CA TYR A 391 12.66 4.80 9.39
C TYR A 391 11.20 4.80 8.91
N SER A 392 10.97 4.44 7.66
CA SER A 392 9.71 4.64 6.94
C SER A 392 8.97 3.33 6.68
N ASN A 393 7.68 3.41 6.38
CA ASN A 393 6.86 2.31 5.87
C ASN A 393 6.39 2.66 4.46
N ILE A 394 6.94 2.03 3.42
CA ILE A 394 6.64 2.44 2.04
C ILE A 394 6.18 1.28 1.18
N HIS A 395 5.06 1.49 0.49
CA HIS A 395 4.48 0.53 -0.44
C HIS A 395 4.66 1.02 -1.88
N PHE A 396 5.19 0.15 -2.73
CA PHE A 396 5.33 0.35 -4.17
C PHE A 396 4.56 -0.75 -4.88
N LEU A 397 3.58 -0.35 -5.68
CA LEU A 397 2.63 -1.24 -6.33
C LEU A 397 2.52 -0.88 -7.79
N ASP A 398 2.80 -1.83 -8.67
CA ASP A 398 2.65 -1.62 -10.12
C ASP A 398 3.51 -0.46 -10.64
N CYS A 399 4.66 -0.20 -9.99
CA CYS A 399 5.55 0.91 -10.31
C CYS A 399 6.67 0.51 -11.27
N LEU A 400 7.13 1.48 -12.05
CA LEU A 400 8.32 1.39 -12.90
C LEU A 400 9.45 2.24 -12.34
N PHE A 401 10.62 1.63 -12.14
CA PHE A 401 11.88 2.31 -11.84
C PHE A 401 12.85 2.08 -13.00
N GLU A 402 13.10 3.13 -13.78
CA GLU A 402 13.90 3.03 -15.00
C GLU A 402 15.09 4.01 -15.01
N ASN A 403 16.28 3.50 -15.32
CA ASN A 403 17.46 4.33 -15.60
C ASN A 403 17.82 5.35 -14.49
N ASN A 404 17.47 5.05 -13.24
CA ASN A 404 17.83 5.91 -12.11
C ASN A 404 19.24 5.60 -11.65
N SER A 405 19.97 6.63 -11.17
CA SER A 405 21.38 6.50 -10.82
C SER A 405 21.72 7.10 -9.46
N SER A 406 22.55 6.40 -8.68
CA SER A 406 23.11 6.91 -7.41
C SER A 406 24.45 6.25 -7.03
N GLU A 407 25.00 6.55 -5.84
CA GLU A 407 26.13 5.79 -5.30
C GLU A 407 25.65 4.51 -4.58
N TYR A 408 24.51 4.57 -3.90
CA TYR A 408 23.88 3.49 -3.14
C TYR A 408 22.39 3.37 -3.49
N GLY A 409 21.98 2.22 -4.02
CA GLY A 409 20.60 1.97 -4.46
C GLY A 409 20.24 2.81 -5.69
N GLY A 410 20.51 2.32 -6.89
CA GLY A 410 20.35 3.12 -8.12
C GLY A 410 18.91 3.58 -8.33
N GLY A 411 17.94 2.70 -8.08
CA GLY A 411 16.54 3.06 -7.91
C GLY A 411 16.26 3.49 -6.47
N ILE A 412 16.25 2.53 -5.55
CA ILE A 412 15.76 2.70 -4.18
C ILE A 412 16.90 2.49 -3.16
N SER A 413 17.01 3.39 -2.20
CA SER A 413 17.84 3.22 -1.01
C SER A 413 16.97 3.28 0.25
N SER A 414 16.91 2.16 0.96
CA SER A 414 16.11 2.00 2.17
C SER A 414 16.98 1.75 3.40
N LYS A 415 16.59 2.34 4.54
CA LYS A 415 17.30 2.17 5.80
C LYS A 415 16.37 2.14 7.02
N PHE A 416 16.47 1.10 7.84
CA PHE A 416 15.66 0.94 9.06
C PHE A 416 14.15 1.02 8.82
N SER A 417 13.69 0.50 7.69
CA SER A 417 12.33 0.70 7.20
C SER A 417 11.58 -0.62 7.05
N THR A 418 10.28 -0.52 6.77
CA THR A 418 9.47 -1.62 6.29
C THR A 418 8.98 -1.32 4.87
N GLU A 419 9.06 -2.27 3.95
CA GLU A 419 8.56 -2.07 2.58
C GLU A 419 7.79 -3.26 2.03
N LEU A 420 6.85 -2.91 1.16
CA LEU A 420 6.27 -3.80 0.18
C LEU A 420 6.62 -3.27 -1.21
N ILE A 421 7.26 -4.08 -2.03
CA ILE A 421 7.48 -3.80 -3.45
C ILE A 421 6.84 -4.95 -4.21
N ALA A 422 5.69 -4.68 -4.85
CA ALA A 422 4.94 -5.71 -5.54
C ALA A 422 4.57 -5.31 -6.97
N ARG A 423 4.65 -6.28 -7.89
CA ARG A 423 4.35 -6.09 -9.32
C ARG A 423 5.11 -4.92 -9.94
N CYS A 424 6.30 -4.63 -9.42
CA CYS A 424 7.13 -3.53 -9.90
C CYS A 424 8.15 -4.02 -10.92
N VAL A 425 8.47 -3.14 -11.88
CA VAL A 425 9.56 -3.33 -12.83
C VAL A 425 10.70 -2.39 -12.45
N LEU A 426 11.88 -2.95 -12.20
CA LEU A 426 13.10 -2.21 -11.94
C LEU A 426 14.09 -2.53 -13.06
N ARG A 427 14.32 -1.58 -13.96
CA ARG A 427 15.15 -1.79 -15.14
C ARG A 427 16.21 -0.72 -15.37
N GLY A 428 17.41 -1.14 -15.77
CA GLY A 428 18.49 -0.23 -16.16
C GLY A 428 18.99 0.69 -15.04
N ASN A 429 18.65 0.44 -13.78
CA ASN A 429 19.08 1.29 -12.67
C ASN A 429 20.54 1.02 -12.31
N HIS A 430 21.22 2.08 -11.90
CA HIS A 430 22.67 2.08 -11.66
C HIS A 430 23.04 2.54 -10.26
N SER A 431 23.88 1.78 -9.57
CA SER A 431 24.65 2.34 -8.46
C SER A 431 26.16 2.21 -8.59
N GLY A 432 26.86 3.26 -8.15
CA GLY A 432 28.33 3.29 -8.13
C GLY A 432 28.95 2.31 -7.13
N PHE A 433 28.22 1.86 -6.10
CA PHE A 433 28.78 1.02 -5.04
C PHE A 433 27.94 -0.22 -4.73
N ARG A 434 26.67 -0.08 -4.30
CA ARG A 434 25.83 -1.19 -3.81
C ARG A 434 24.40 -1.10 -4.30
N GLY A 435 23.84 -2.23 -4.76
CA GLY A 435 22.44 -2.37 -5.15
C GLY A 435 22.10 -1.55 -6.40
N GLY A 436 22.20 -2.14 -7.60
CA GLY A 436 21.97 -1.37 -8.83
C GLY A 436 20.52 -0.93 -8.96
N ALA A 437 19.58 -1.80 -8.59
CA ALA A 437 18.18 -1.44 -8.42
C ALA A 437 17.91 -0.94 -6.99
N ILE A 438 18.24 -1.76 -5.99
CA ILE A 438 17.82 -1.52 -4.61
C ILE A 438 18.94 -1.81 -3.61
N GLU A 439 19.11 -0.92 -2.64
CA GLU A 439 19.86 -1.16 -1.40
C GLU A 439 18.90 -1.20 -0.21
N PHE A 440 18.95 -2.27 0.59
CA PHE A 440 18.29 -2.33 1.90
C PHE A 440 19.33 -2.41 3.02
N LEU A 441 19.26 -1.45 3.94
CA LEU A 441 20.10 -1.39 5.13
C LEU A 441 19.25 -1.55 6.38
N ARG A 442 19.24 -2.77 6.94
CA ARG A 442 18.51 -3.10 8.17
C ARG A 442 16.99 -2.83 8.06
N SER A 443 16.39 -3.20 6.93
CA SER A 443 14.96 -3.04 6.65
C SER A 443 14.25 -4.40 6.57
N ASP A 444 12.97 -4.41 6.92
CA ASP A 444 12.03 -5.53 6.72
C ASP A 444 11.33 -5.33 5.39
N THR A 445 11.47 -6.25 4.44
CA THR A 445 10.94 -6.00 3.10
C THR A 445 10.32 -7.24 2.49
N THR A 446 9.27 -7.03 1.70
CA THR A 446 8.79 -8.04 0.75
C THR A 446 8.97 -7.52 -0.68
N LEU A 447 9.67 -8.31 -1.50
CA LEU A 447 9.68 -8.20 -2.95
C LEU A 447 8.79 -9.33 -3.49
N ALA A 448 7.69 -8.98 -4.16
CA ALA A 448 6.72 -9.94 -4.65
C ALA A 448 6.38 -9.68 -6.11
N GLN A 449 6.43 -10.69 -6.98
CA GLN A 449 5.97 -10.53 -8.37
C GLN A 449 6.72 -9.43 -9.12
N CYS A 450 8.01 -9.20 -8.81
CA CYS A 450 8.77 -8.11 -9.39
C CYS A 450 9.70 -8.59 -10.50
N LEU A 451 9.95 -7.71 -11.46
CA LEU A 451 10.92 -7.91 -12.53
C LEU A 451 12.14 -6.99 -12.36
N PHE A 452 13.32 -7.59 -12.26
CA PHE A 452 14.61 -6.89 -12.20
C PHE A 452 15.42 -7.17 -13.46
N THR A 453 15.65 -6.16 -14.30
CA THR A 453 16.38 -6.31 -15.56
C THR A 453 17.47 -5.27 -15.76
N ASP A 454 18.62 -5.67 -16.29
CA ASP A 454 19.68 -4.74 -16.72
C ASP A 454 20.18 -3.77 -15.63
N ASN A 455 19.92 -4.05 -14.35
CA ASN A 455 20.42 -3.21 -13.27
C ASN A 455 21.88 -3.53 -13.00
N TYR A 456 22.68 -2.51 -12.69
CA TYR A 456 24.11 -2.71 -12.52
C TYR A 456 24.72 -1.93 -11.35
N SER A 457 25.60 -2.60 -10.62
CA SER A 457 26.38 -2.01 -9.54
C SER A 457 27.74 -2.68 -9.35
N ASN A 458 28.55 -2.13 -8.45
CA ASN A 458 29.76 -2.82 -8.00
C ASN A 458 29.44 -4.06 -7.15
N GLN A 459 28.40 -4.02 -6.31
CA GLN A 459 28.00 -5.08 -5.38
C GLN A 459 26.48 -5.28 -5.35
N GLY A 460 26.00 -6.43 -5.83
CA GLY A 460 24.56 -6.71 -5.93
C GLY A 460 23.96 -5.95 -7.12
N GLY A 461 24.06 -6.52 -8.32
CA GLY A 461 23.67 -5.84 -9.56
C GLY A 461 22.21 -5.38 -9.56
N ALA A 462 21.28 -6.20 -9.06
CA ALA A 462 19.91 -5.75 -8.76
C ALA A 462 19.76 -5.34 -7.30
N VAL A 463 19.85 -6.30 -6.38
CA VAL A 463 19.48 -6.10 -4.98
C VAL A 463 20.69 -6.34 -4.09
N TYR A 464 20.95 -5.38 -3.21
CA TYR A 464 21.92 -5.49 -2.13
C TYR A 464 21.23 -5.38 -0.76
N LEU A 465 21.58 -6.29 0.15
CA LEU A 465 20.98 -6.44 1.46
C LEU A 465 22.08 -6.45 2.53
N ASP A 466 21.99 -5.55 3.49
CA ASP A 466 22.86 -5.53 4.68
C ASP A 466 22.03 -5.58 5.96
N THR A 467 22.11 -6.72 6.63
CA THR A 467 21.44 -6.96 7.91
C THR A 467 22.42 -7.02 9.07
N THR A 468 23.68 -6.60 8.87
CA THR A 468 24.67 -6.61 9.96
C THR A 468 24.19 -5.68 11.08
N THR A 469 24.23 -6.17 12.34
CA THR A 469 23.83 -5.47 13.59
C THR A 469 22.33 -5.35 13.90
N ALA A 470 21.43 -6.09 13.23
CA ALA A 470 20.02 -6.10 13.63
C ALA A 470 19.84 -6.87 14.97
N TYR A 471 19.37 -6.17 16.01
CA TYR A 471 19.07 -6.75 17.33
C TYR A 471 17.83 -7.68 17.32
N TYR A 472 17.12 -7.71 16.19
CA TYR A 472 15.88 -8.45 15.96
C TYR A 472 15.96 -9.21 14.62
N PRO A 473 15.27 -10.35 14.49
CA PRO A 473 15.20 -11.07 13.22
C PRO A 473 14.42 -10.23 12.20
N LEU A 474 15.12 -9.72 11.19
CA LEU A 474 14.47 -9.04 10.07
C LEU A 474 13.74 -10.06 9.20
N LYS A 475 12.56 -9.69 8.73
CA LYS A 475 11.76 -10.47 7.79
C LYS A 475 11.96 -9.93 6.40
N LEU A 476 12.62 -10.73 5.57
CA LEU A 476 12.87 -10.38 4.18
C LEU A 476 12.36 -11.51 3.28
N PHE A 477 11.39 -11.21 2.43
CA PHE A 477 10.80 -12.17 1.50
C PHE A 477 11.06 -11.70 0.07
N ILE A 478 11.57 -12.60 -0.75
CA ILE A 478 11.70 -12.42 -2.21
C ILE A 478 10.95 -13.58 -2.83
N VAL A 479 9.75 -13.31 -3.29
CA VAL A 479 8.82 -14.32 -3.76
C VAL A 479 8.41 -13.99 -5.16
N ASN A 480 8.29 -15.00 -6.03
CA ASN A 480 7.64 -14.80 -7.31
C ASN A 480 8.35 -13.73 -8.18
N CYS A 481 9.66 -13.59 -8.08
CA CYS A 481 10.41 -12.54 -8.79
C CYS A 481 11.24 -13.11 -9.94
N THR A 482 11.47 -12.29 -10.97
CA THR A 482 12.41 -12.62 -12.06
C THR A 482 13.58 -11.64 -12.05
N PHE A 483 14.80 -12.19 -12.01
CA PHE A 483 16.04 -11.44 -12.12
C PHE A 483 16.77 -11.87 -13.39
N PHE A 484 16.94 -10.95 -14.34
CA PHE A 484 17.54 -11.25 -15.62
C PHE A 484 18.50 -10.17 -16.10
N LEU A 485 19.73 -10.56 -16.49
CA LEU A 485 20.76 -9.65 -17.00
C LEU A 485 21.16 -8.49 -16.07
N ASN A 486 21.05 -8.68 -14.76
CA ASN A 486 21.60 -7.75 -13.78
C ASN A 486 23.09 -8.02 -13.55
N ALA A 487 23.90 -6.98 -13.40
CA ALA A 487 25.36 -7.07 -13.41
C ALA A 487 26.00 -6.50 -12.13
N GLY A 488 26.79 -7.31 -11.42
CA GLY A 488 27.54 -6.89 -10.23
C GLY A 488 29.05 -6.95 -10.47
N ILE A 489 29.77 -5.85 -10.61
CA ILE A 489 31.19 -5.89 -11.05
C ILE A 489 32.09 -6.78 -10.17
N LEU A 490 31.90 -6.76 -8.85
CA LEU A 490 32.75 -7.49 -7.91
C LEU A 490 32.10 -8.76 -7.33
N GLU A 491 30.77 -8.83 -7.29
CA GLU A 491 30.03 -9.83 -6.50
C GLU A 491 28.88 -10.47 -7.27
N ALA A 492 27.66 -10.54 -6.72
CA ALA A 492 26.50 -11.14 -7.38
C ALA A 492 25.78 -10.16 -8.30
N GLY A 493 25.32 -10.66 -9.44
CA GLY A 493 24.56 -9.93 -10.43
C GLY A 493 23.11 -9.70 -10.01
N ALA A 494 22.41 -10.70 -9.47
CA ALA A 494 21.04 -10.51 -9.01
C ALA A 494 21.00 -10.04 -7.55
N ILE A 495 21.28 -10.94 -6.61
CA ILE A 495 21.07 -10.70 -5.18
C ILE A 495 22.39 -10.88 -4.43
N TYR A 496 22.80 -9.84 -3.71
CA TYR A 496 23.84 -9.94 -2.70
C TYR A 496 23.25 -9.64 -1.30
N SER A 497 23.24 -10.64 -0.42
CA SER A 497 22.92 -10.47 0.99
C SER A 497 24.11 -10.74 1.91
N LYS A 498 24.29 -9.89 2.93
CA LYS A 498 25.22 -10.12 4.03
C LYS A 498 24.60 -9.77 5.40
N GLY A 499 24.96 -10.53 6.42
CA GLY A 499 24.60 -10.26 7.82
C GLY A 499 24.11 -11.51 8.54
N GLU A 500 23.50 -11.32 9.72
CA GLU A 500 22.98 -12.44 10.52
C GLU A 500 21.57 -12.89 10.09
N ASN A 501 20.81 -12.00 9.45
CA ASN A 501 19.50 -12.29 8.88
C ASN A 501 19.65 -12.58 7.38
N TYR A 502 18.63 -13.21 6.79
CA TYR A 502 18.68 -13.72 5.43
C TYR A 502 17.34 -13.52 4.70
N PRO A 503 17.36 -13.38 3.37
CA PRO A 503 16.13 -13.33 2.57
C PRO A 503 15.55 -14.73 2.40
N TYR A 504 14.26 -14.93 2.66
CA TYR A 504 13.55 -16.11 2.16
C TYR A 504 13.28 -15.93 0.66
N VAL A 505 13.96 -16.72 -0.18
CA VAL A 505 13.82 -16.64 -1.64
C VAL A 505 13.02 -17.86 -2.12
N ARG A 506 11.84 -17.63 -2.69
CA ARG A 506 10.92 -18.68 -3.14
C ARG A 506 10.35 -18.37 -4.51
N ASN A 507 10.08 -19.38 -5.33
CA ASN A 507 9.38 -19.25 -6.60
C ASN A 507 10.00 -18.21 -7.55
N CYS A 508 11.31 -17.99 -7.47
CA CYS A 508 11.98 -16.99 -8.28
C CYS A 508 12.65 -17.62 -9.50
N ILE A 509 12.81 -16.84 -10.56
CA ILE A 509 13.76 -17.14 -11.64
C ILE A 509 14.94 -16.18 -11.53
N ILE A 510 16.15 -16.73 -11.38
CA ILE A 510 17.40 -15.97 -11.31
C ILE A 510 18.33 -16.49 -12.41
N TRP A 511 18.39 -15.74 -13.51
CA TRP A 511 18.96 -16.23 -14.75
C TRP A 511 19.79 -15.19 -15.50
N ASN A 512 21.02 -15.57 -15.90
CA ASN A 512 21.93 -14.72 -16.67
C ASN A 512 22.36 -13.43 -15.96
N ASN A 513 22.60 -13.46 -14.65
CA ASN A 513 23.07 -12.28 -13.93
C ASN A 513 24.59 -12.37 -13.65
N PRO A 514 25.46 -11.71 -14.45
CA PRO A 514 26.90 -11.80 -14.27
C PRO A 514 27.42 -11.02 -13.04
N PRO A 515 28.59 -11.39 -12.50
CA PRO A 515 29.43 -12.54 -12.87
C PRO A 515 28.94 -13.85 -12.22
N ARG A 516 28.04 -13.78 -11.24
CA ARG A 516 27.36 -14.92 -10.61
C ARG A 516 25.94 -14.52 -10.24
N GLU A 517 25.01 -15.47 -10.27
CA GLU A 517 23.58 -15.18 -10.04
C GLU A 517 23.32 -14.56 -8.66
N THR A 518 23.73 -15.25 -7.59
CA THR A 518 23.48 -14.83 -6.20
C THR A 518 24.71 -14.98 -5.31
N LYS A 519 24.76 -14.17 -4.25
CA LYS A 519 25.69 -14.34 -3.12
C LYS A 519 24.93 -14.07 -1.83
N ILE A 520 24.71 -15.11 -1.02
CA ILE A 520 24.08 -14.98 0.29
C ILE A 520 25.11 -15.40 1.33
N THR A 521 25.43 -14.50 2.26
CA THR A 521 26.36 -14.75 3.37
C THR A 521 25.62 -14.65 4.69
N THR A 522 25.46 -15.79 5.36
CA THR A 522 24.84 -15.94 6.68
C THR A 522 25.71 -16.81 7.58
N THR A 523 25.60 -16.63 8.90
CA THR A 523 26.28 -17.43 9.92
C THR A 523 25.35 -18.41 10.64
N ARG A 524 24.04 -18.36 10.37
CA ARG A 524 23.02 -19.10 11.15
C ARG A 524 22.36 -20.26 10.41
N TYR A 525 22.32 -20.23 9.08
CA TYR A 525 21.59 -21.21 8.26
C TYR A 525 22.36 -21.59 7.01
N LEU A 526 22.03 -22.75 6.43
CA LEU A 526 22.57 -23.16 5.14
C LEU A 526 21.83 -22.43 4.02
N VAL A 527 22.53 -22.00 2.97
CA VAL A 527 21.92 -21.26 1.83
C VAL A 527 20.80 -22.07 1.15
N GLU A 528 20.88 -23.41 1.20
CA GLU A 528 19.87 -24.33 0.65
C GLU A 528 18.55 -24.38 1.45
N GLU A 529 18.54 -23.87 2.69
CA GLU A 529 17.33 -23.67 3.49
C GLU A 529 16.69 -22.29 3.24
N ILE A 530 17.45 -21.40 2.58
CA ILE A 530 17.11 -19.99 2.35
C ILE A 530 16.47 -19.79 0.99
N VAL A 531 17.03 -20.45 -0.04
CA VAL A 531 16.54 -20.40 -1.42
C VAL A 531 15.89 -21.73 -1.78
N GLN A 532 14.59 -21.72 -2.07
CA GLN A 532 13.81 -22.94 -2.33
C GLN A 532 12.82 -22.71 -3.48
N TYR A 533 12.37 -23.79 -4.12
CA TYR A 533 11.39 -23.79 -5.22
C TYR A 533 11.69 -22.76 -6.32
N SER A 534 12.96 -22.52 -6.60
CA SER A 534 13.41 -21.45 -7.50
C SER A 534 14.26 -22.01 -8.65
N THR A 535 14.29 -21.29 -9.78
CA THR A 535 15.12 -21.64 -10.93
C THR A 535 16.35 -20.74 -10.96
N ILE A 536 17.52 -21.30 -10.70
CA ILE A 536 18.78 -20.56 -10.59
C ILE A 536 19.83 -21.14 -11.53
N LYS A 537 20.34 -20.31 -12.44
CA LYS A 537 21.40 -20.73 -13.35
C LYS A 537 22.65 -21.14 -12.56
N GLY A 538 23.19 -22.33 -12.87
CA GLY A 538 24.38 -22.87 -12.20
C GLY A 538 24.10 -23.78 -11.01
N GLY A 539 22.83 -24.07 -10.70
CA GLY A 539 22.46 -25.20 -9.84
C GLY A 539 22.67 -24.98 -8.35
N LEU A 540 22.14 -23.88 -7.80
CA LEU A 540 22.12 -23.67 -6.36
C LEU A 540 21.28 -24.76 -5.67
N THR A 541 21.89 -25.51 -4.74
CA THR A 541 21.18 -26.57 -4.01
C THR A 541 20.09 -25.98 -3.11
N GLY A 542 19.01 -26.75 -2.91
CA GLY A 542 17.85 -26.36 -2.09
C GLY A 542 16.60 -27.13 -2.50
N THR A 543 15.67 -27.29 -1.57
CA THR A 543 14.41 -28.00 -1.83
C THR A 543 13.66 -27.36 -3.00
N GLY A 544 13.31 -28.16 -4.02
CA GLY A 544 12.57 -27.70 -5.19
C GLY A 544 13.37 -26.83 -6.17
N ASN A 545 14.64 -26.51 -5.91
CA ASN A 545 15.44 -25.71 -6.84
C ASN A 545 15.79 -26.48 -8.11
N THR A 546 15.93 -25.77 -9.23
CA THR A 546 16.40 -26.33 -10.50
C THR A 546 17.34 -25.36 -11.22
N ASP A 547 18.17 -25.88 -12.12
CA ASP A 547 18.95 -25.11 -13.10
C ASP A 547 18.46 -25.30 -14.54
N ALA A 548 17.28 -25.90 -14.71
CA ALA A 548 16.63 -26.03 -16.00
C ALA A 548 16.40 -24.64 -16.64
N ASN A 549 16.61 -24.56 -17.94
CA ASN A 549 16.44 -23.30 -18.66
C ASN A 549 14.97 -22.84 -18.60
N PRO A 550 14.68 -21.59 -18.16
CA PRO A 550 13.31 -21.09 -18.05
C PRO A 550 12.54 -20.97 -19.36
N TRP A 551 13.21 -21.06 -20.51
CA TRP A 551 12.58 -20.96 -21.83
C TRP A 551 11.69 -19.73 -22.00
N PHE A 552 12.27 -18.55 -21.73
CA PHE A 552 11.62 -17.26 -21.99
C PHE A 552 11.20 -17.10 -23.46
N VAL A 553 10.08 -16.41 -23.72
CA VAL A 553 9.54 -16.15 -25.06
C VAL A 553 10.56 -15.42 -25.93
N ASP A 554 11.02 -14.24 -25.52
CA ASP A 554 12.04 -13.45 -26.22
C ASP A 554 12.97 -12.71 -25.25
N PRO A 555 13.99 -13.40 -24.70
CA PRO A 555 14.89 -12.81 -23.72
C PRO A 555 15.75 -11.65 -24.27
N ILE A 556 15.93 -11.55 -25.59
CA ILE A 556 16.73 -10.47 -26.20
C ILE A 556 16.01 -9.14 -26.02
N ASN A 557 14.68 -9.14 -26.20
CA ASN A 557 13.84 -7.97 -26.05
C ASN A 557 13.18 -7.84 -24.67
N ARG A 558 13.63 -8.64 -23.68
CA ARG A 558 13.10 -8.67 -22.30
C ARG A 558 11.64 -9.11 -22.20
N ASP A 559 11.16 -9.87 -23.18
CA ASP A 559 9.95 -10.66 -23.02
C ASP A 559 10.29 -11.93 -22.24
N LEU A 560 10.08 -11.85 -20.93
CA LEU A 560 10.45 -12.88 -19.96
C LEU A 560 9.26 -13.73 -19.53
N ARG A 561 8.19 -13.72 -20.32
CA ARG A 561 7.10 -14.70 -20.21
C ARG A 561 7.61 -16.09 -20.54
N LEU A 562 6.95 -17.11 -19.99
CA LEU A 562 7.33 -18.51 -20.18
C LEU A 562 6.71 -19.06 -21.47
N ARG A 563 7.47 -19.86 -22.22
CA ARG A 563 6.94 -20.61 -23.38
C ARG A 563 6.09 -21.80 -22.93
N PRO A 564 5.15 -22.32 -23.76
CA PRO A 564 4.22 -23.41 -23.41
C PRO A 564 4.76 -24.77 -22.95
N ASP A 565 6.07 -24.94 -22.77
CA ASP A 565 6.67 -26.18 -22.24
C ASP A 565 7.73 -25.88 -21.17
N SER A 566 7.78 -24.64 -20.68
CA SER A 566 8.82 -24.22 -19.75
C SER A 566 8.82 -25.10 -18.50
N PRO A 567 10.00 -25.55 -18.02
CA PRO A 567 10.11 -26.28 -16.76
C PRO A 567 9.82 -25.41 -15.52
N CYS A 568 9.51 -24.12 -15.72
CA CYS A 568 9.10 -23.19 -14.69
C CYS A 568 7.58 -23.11 -14.51
N ILE A 569 6.79 -23.66 -15.44
CA ILE A 569 5.33 -23.71 -15.34
C ILE A 569 4.93 -24.71 -14.25
N ASP A 570 3.99 -24.32 -13.39
CA ASP A 570 3.45 -25.09 -12.24
C ASP A 570 4.52 -25.66 -11.29
N ALA A 571 5.70 -25.05 -11.30
CA ALA A 571 6.87 -25.58 -10.61
C ALA A 571 7.15 -24.92 -9.26
N GLY A 572 6.31 -23.98 -8.81
CA GLY A 572 6.46 -23.24 -7.56
C GLY A 572 6.25 -24.09 -6.30
N ASP A 573 6.39 -23.45 -5.13
CA ASP A 573 6.10 -24.01 -3.82
C ASP A 573 4.58 -24.24 -3.67
N PRO A 574 4.09 -25.48 -3.52
CA PRO A 574 2.66 -25.77 -3.38
C PRO A 574 2.01 -25.13 -2.13
N GLY A 575 2.82 -24.66 -1.16
CA GLY A 575 2.36 -23.91 0.00
C GLY A 575 2.44 -22.38 -0.15
N SER A 576 2.73 -21.86 -1.35
CA SER A 576 3.06 -20.44 -1.56
C SER A 576 1.92 -19.47 -1.30
N SER A 577 0.67 -19.92 -1.27
CA SER A 577 -0.49 -19.08 -0.89
C SER A 577 -0.33 -18.44 0.50
N ASN A 578 0.49 -19.04 1.37
CA ASN A 578 0.76 -18.54 2.73
C ASN A 578 2.02 -17.66 2.81
N LEU A 579 2.77 -17.51 1.70
CA LEU A 579 4.06 -16.80 1.67
C LEU A 579 3.94 -15.35 1.16
N LEU A 580 2.84 -15.03 0.48
CA LEU A 580 2.52 -13.65 0.14
C LEU A 580 1.96 -12.98 1.39
N PRO A 581 2.56 -11.87 1.86
CA PRO A 581 2.11 -11.19 3.08
C PRO A 581 0.73 -10.52 2.94
N ILE A 582 0.19 -10.51 1.72
CA ILE A 582 -0.98 -9.74 1.32
C ILE A 582 -1.82 -10.60 0.39
N SER A 583 -3.11 -10.71 0.71
CA SER A 583 -4.08 -11.51 -0.03
C SER A 583 -4.30 -11.01 -1.45
N ALA A 584 -4.28 -9.69 -1.68
CA ALA A 584 -4.39 -9.09 -3.02
C ALA A 584 -3.27 -9.52 -4.00
N LEU A 585 -2.08 -9.85 -3.50
CA LEU A 585 -0.96 -10.32 -4.34
C LEU A 585 -1.11 -11.79 -4.76
N ALA A 586 -2.04 -12.52 -4.15
CA ALA A 586 -2.36 -13.89 -4.54
C ALA A 586 -3.19 -13.97 -5.82
N PHE A 587 -3.76 -12.84 -6.27
CA PHE A 587 -4.69 -12.82 -7.39
C PHE A 587 -3.96 -12.64 -8.74
N GLY A 588 -3.11 -11.63 -8.95
CA GLY A 588 -2.58 -11.31 -10.30
C GLY A 588 -1.07 -11.18 -10.47
N ASP A 589 -0.55 -11.48 -11.67
CA ASP A 589 0.80 -11.14 -12.12
C ASP A 589 0.86 -9.79 -12.87
N HIS A 590 1.97 -9.50 -13.56
CA HIS A 590 2.15 -8.27 -14.36
C HIS A 590 1.22 -8.13 -15.58
N GLU A 591 0.61 -9.23 -16.05
CA GLU A 591 -0.38 -9.22 -17.13
C GLU A 591 -1.82 -9.35 -16.58
N GLY A 592 -1.99 -9.21 -15.26
CA GLY A 592 -3.28 -9.43 -14.60
C GLY A 592 -3.71 -10.89 -14.64
N ARG A 593 -2.79 -11.85 -14.81
CA ARG A 593 -3.10 -13.28 -14.86
C ARG A 593 -3.16 -13.91 -13.48
N VAL A 594 -4.09 -14.85 -13.31
CA VAL A 594 -4.26 -15.61 -12.05
C VAL A 594 -3.01 -16.42 -11.75
N ARG A 595 -2.45 -16.29 -10.53
CA ARG A 595 -1.13 -16.83 -10.16
C ARG A 595 -1.11 -18.18 -9.44
N ILE A 596 -2.27 -18.75 -9.16
CA ILE A 596 -2.36 -20.15 -8.74
C ILE A 596 -3.25 -20.79 -9.78
N TRP A 597 -2.61 -21.28 -10.83
CA TRP A 597 -3.27 -21.88 -11.97
C TRP A 597 -2.66 -23.25 -12.26
N ASP A 598 -3.42 -24.09 -12.96
CA ASP A 598 -2.97 -25.38 -13.47
C ASP A 598 -2.54 -25.15 -14.93
N GLY A 599 -1.37 -24.53 -15.11
CA GLY A 599 -0.80 -24.11 -16.38
C GLY A 599 -0.30 -25.27 -17.24
N ASP A 600 0.05 -26.41 -16.66
CA ASP A 600 0.42 -27.65 -17.35
C ASP A 600 -0.77 -28.62 -17.54
N ASN A 601 -1.89 -28.32 -16.88
CA ASN A 601 -3.17 -29.03 -16.96
C ASN A 601 -3.07 -30.50 -16.49
N ASP A 602 -2.26 -30.75 -15.45
CA ASP A 602 -2.12 -32.04 -14.77
C ASP A 602 -3.16 -32.30 -13.67
N GLY A 603 -3.94 -31.27 -13.32
CA GLY A 603 -4.98 -31.29 -12.29
C GLY A 603 -4.56 -30.70 -10.94
N VAL A 604 -3.36 -30.13 -10.82
CA VAL A 604 -2.82 -29.52 -9.59
C VAL A 604 -2.37 -28.08 -9.84
N ALA A 605 -3.20 -27.12 -9.46
CA ALA A 605 -2.85 -25.70 -9.58
C ALA A 605 -1.71 -25.31 -8.61
N VAL A 606 -0.60 -24.83 -9.15
CA VAL A 606 0.57 -24.32 -8.42
C VAL A 606 1.09 -23.10 -9.16
N ALA A 607 1.60 -22.11 -8.43
CA ALA A 607 2.14 -20.93 -9.08
C ALA A 607 3.37 -21.22 -9.94
N ASP A 608 3.50 -20.51 -11.06
CA ASP A 608 4.71 -20.50 -11.86
C ASP A 608 5.87 -19.87 -11.09
N ARG A 609 7.08 -20.31 -11.42
CA ARG A 609 8.29 -19.62 -10.97
C ARG A 609 8.52 -18.37 -11.81
N GLY A 610 9.04 -17.33 -11.17
CA GLY A 610 9.31 -16.05 -11.83
C GLY A 610 8.19 -15.07 -11.57
N ALA A 611 8.07 -14.03 -12.41
CA ALA A 611 7.17 -12.89 -12.19
C ALA A 611 5.84 -13.01 -12.96
N PHE A 612 5.74 -13.97 -13.87
CA PHE A 612 4.59 -14.21 -14.74
C PHE A 612 3.98 -15.57 -14.45
N GLU A 613 2.68 -15.71 -14.69
CA GLU A 613 1.96 -16.97 -14.78
C GLU A 613 1.62 -17.29 -16.25
N SER A 614 1.77 -18.54 -16.64
CA SER A 614 1.44 -19.06 -17.96
C SER A 614 0.07 -19.75 -17.98
N GLY A 615 -0.62 -19.66 -19.12
CA GLY A 615 -1.83 -20.43 -19.37
C GLY A 615 -3.09 -19.95 -18.64
N SER A 616 -2.98 -19.13 -17.59
CA SER A 616 -4.14 -18.62 -16.86
C SER A 616 -4.78 -17.41 -17.58
N PRO A 617 -6.11 -17.25 -17.49
CA PRO A 617 -6.79 -16.10 -18.07
C PRO A 617 -6.40 -14.82 -17.30
N PRO A 618 -6.34 -13.65 -17.97
CA PRO A 618 -6.28 -12.38 -17.25
C PRO A 618 -7.58 -12.18 -16.44
N PHE A 619 -7.54 -11.31 -15.43
CA PHE A 619 -8.75 -10.77 -14.81
C PHE A 619 -9.52 -9.92 -15.83
N VAL A 620 -10.30 -10.57 -16.68
CA VAL A 620 -11.20 -9.89 -17.61
C VAL A 620 -12.15 -9.04 -16.78
N GLY A 621 -12.03 -7.71 -16.91
CA GLY A 621 -12.82 -6.73 -16.18
C GLY A 621 -12.14 -6.08 -14.97
N ASP A 622 -10.88 -6.37 -14.64
CA ASP A 622 -10.10 -5.58 -13.66
C ASP A 622 -9.50 -4.36 -14.39
N LEU A 623 -10.31 -3.32 -14.52
CA LEU A 623 -9.98 -2.12 -15.27
C LEU A 623 -9.13 -1.14 -14.48
N ASN A 624 -9.08 -1.29 -13.15
CA ASN A 624 -8.30 -0.42 -12.28
C ASN A 624 -6.93 -1.06 -11.90
N SER A 625 -6.70 -2.32 -12.27
CA SER A 625 -5.49 -3.11 -11.97
C SER A 625 -5.23 -3.23 -10.46
N ASP A 626 -6.26 -3.50 -9.66
CA ASP A 626 -6.12 -3.86 -8.23
C ASP A 626 -6.06 -5.38 -8.00
N ALA A 627 -6.08 -6.17 -9.08
CA ALA A 627 -6.19 -7.62 -9.08
C ALA A 627 -7.52 -8.14 -8.50
N ALA A 628 -8.58 -7.33 -8.56
CA ALA A 628 -9.95 -7.73 -8.28
C ALA A 628 -10.87 -7.22 -9.41
N VAL A 629 -11.89 -7.98 -9.76
CA VAL A 629 -12.99 -7.50 -10.62
C VAL A 629 -14.13 -7.12 -9.68
N ASN A 630 -14.28 -5.82 -9.45
CA ASN A 630 -15.26 -5.23 -8.56
C ASN A 630 -15.90 -3.99 -9.19
N SER A 631 -16.73 -3.28 -8.44
CA SER A 631 -17.45 -2.13 -8.98
C SER A 631 -16.59 -0.90 -9.25
N LEU A 632 -15.38 -0.80 -8.68
CA LEU A 632 -14.38 0.21 -9.07
C LEU A 632 -13.98 0.06 -10.53
N ASP A 633 -13.95 -1.18 -11.03
CA ASP A 633 -13.72 -1.41 -12.46
C ASP A 633 -14.90 -0.96 -13.31
N LEU A 634 -16.13 -1.12 -12.81
CA LEU A 634 -17.31 -0.57 -13.47
C LEU A 634 -17.27 0.97 -13.50
N PHE A 635 -16.73 1.62 -12.47
CA PHE A 635 -16.52 3.07 -12.45
C PHE A 635 -15.44 3.51 -13.45
N VAL A 636 -14.32 2.77 -13.55
CA VAL A 636 -13.32 3.01 -14.60
C VAL A 636 -13.94 2.80 -15.98
N ALA A 637 -14.70 1.72 -16.20
CA ALA A 637 -15.44 1.47 -17.45
C ALA A 637 -16.36 2.64 -17.81
N GLN A 638 -17.19 3.10 -16.87
CA GLN A 638 -18.10 4.23 -17.10
C GLN A 638 -17.35 5.51 -17.43
N GLY A 639 -16.26 5.78 -16.70
CA GLY A 639 -15.39 6.92 -16.95
C GLY A 639 -14.71 6.85 -18.31
N GLN A 640 -14.43 5.66 -18.85
CA GLN A 640 -13.76 5.48 -20.14
C GLN A 640 -14.72 5.31 -21.33
N TRP A 641 -16.00 5.06 -21.08
CA TRP A 641 -17.00 4.78 -22.11
C TRP A 641 -17.04 5.83 -23.22
N ASP A 642 -16.91 5.38 -24.47
CA ASP A 642 -16.88 6.21 -25.68
C ASP A 642 -15.73 7.24 -25.75
N LYS A 643 -14.74 7.17 -24.84
CA LYS A 643 -13.51 7.97 -24.95
C LYS A 643 -12.58 7.38 -26.01
N THR A 644 -11.76 8.24 -26.61
CA THR A 644 -10.77 7.85 -27.64
C THR A 644 -9.44 8.55 -27.37
N THR A 645 -8.33 7.82 -27.49
CA THR A 645 -6.96 8.35 -27.37
C THR A 645 -6.20 8.21 -28.69
N GLY A 646 -5.22 9.09 -28.92
CA GLY A 646 -4.52 9.16 -30.21
C GLY A 646 -3.34 8.20 -30.37
N THR A 647 -2.70 7.74 -29.28
CA THR A 647 -1.41 7.02 -29.34
C THR A 647 -1.19 5.95 -28.28
N ALA A 648 -2.08 5.80 -27.28
CA ALA A 648 -1.92 4.84 -26.20
C ALA A 648 -3.26 4.14 -25.91
N PRO A 649 -3.28 2.81 -25.65
CA PRO A 649 -4.50 2.08 -25.36
C PRO A 649 -5.18 2.63 -24.09
N LEU A 650 -6.51 2.74 -24.13
CA LEU A 650 -7.30 3.14 -22.96
C LEU A 650 -7.25 2.03 -21.91
N LEU A 651 -7.34 2.40 -20.62
CA LEU A 651 -7.57 1.43 -19.56
C LEU A 651 -8.89 0.69 -19.85
N GLY A 652 -8.79 -0.62 -20.07
CA GLY A 652 -9.92 -1.48 -20.41
C GLY A 652 -10.19 -1.71 -21.90
N ASP A 653 -9.47 -1.05 -22.81
CA ASP A 653 -9.53 -1.38 -24.24
C ASP A 653 -8.88 -2.76 -24.46
N GLN A 654 -9.73 -3.78 -24.58
CA GLN A 654 -9.32 -5.17 -24.70
C GLN A 654 -8.99 -5.54 -26.15
N ASN A 655 -9.48 -4.76 -27.11
CA ASN A 655 -9.38 -5.07 -28.52
C ASN A 655 -8.30 -4.25 -29.27
N GLY A 656 -7.74 -3.23 -28.62
CA GLY A 656 -6.61 -2.42 -29.08
C GLY A 656 -6.97 -1.38 -30.15
N ASP A 657 -8.24 -0.99 -30.27
CA ASP A 657 -8.69 0.02 -31.23
C ASP A 657 -8.58 1.47 -30.72
N ASN A 658 -8.06 1.66 -29.51
CA ASN A 658 -7.93 2.92 -28.78
C ASN A 658 -9.27 3.57 -28.44
N ARG A 659 -10.30 2.75 -28.28
CA ARG A 659 -11.63 3.12 -27.78
C ARG A 659 -12.02 2.14 -26.68
N PHE A 660 -12.74 2.63 -25.68
CA PHE A 660 -13.45 1.76 -24.74
C PHE A 660 -14.93 1.78 -25.11
N ASP A 661 -15.43 0.69 -25.69
CA ASP A 661 -16.81 0.58 -26.17
C ASP A 661 -17.47 -0.77 -25.86
N ALA A 662 -18.60 -1.07 -26.51
CA ALA A 662 -19.36 -2.29 -26.26
C ALA A 662 -18.68 -3.59 -26.76
N VAL A 663 -17.55 -3.48 -27.46
CA VAL A 663 -16.73 -4.62 -27.92
C VAL A 663 -15.76 -5.07 -26.83
N ASP A 664 -15.38 -4.18 -25.92
CA ASP A 664 -14.57 -4.45 -24.72
C ASP A 664 -15.41 -5.00 -23.56
#